data_AF-A0A497YHU5-F1
#
_entry.id   AF-A0A497YHU5-F1
#
_cell.length_a   1.000
_cell.length_b   1.000
_cell.length_c   1.000
_cell.angle_alpha   90.00
_cell.angle_beta   90.00
_cell.angle_gamma   90.00
#
_symmetry.space_group_name_H-M   'P 1'
#
loop_
_entity.id
_entity.type
_entity.pdbx_description
1 polymer ?
#
loop_
_entity_poly.entity_id
_entity_poly.type
_entity_poly.pdbx_seq_one_letter_code
_entity_poly.pdbx_strand_id
1 'polypeptide(L)'
;MKQTTTVLAAMTLALSLIGIGTMAQAQGPTENPADRVIVKLREQAAMEGAAAAQKVATAKTGDGQIVTLEVPQGQSVESFMAELSKQGHIEYVEPDHRVELAAIPGDPFYAGYQYHHRLIGSESAWDKTTGKADVLVAIIDDGFDLLHPDLKGRIVSPFNIITGKPGSVSVEIHGTHVAGLIAGNMDNELFGVGVAPSTSIMPIDVFDGEDGFISDVAAGVYHAVDNGADIINMSLVAYSDTNVLREAVQYAHSKNVLVVAAAGNDGISSPYYPAAYQEVLSVASTDAADKRSDFSNFGKTIDIAAPGTGVFSIFPDQSFGGMDGTSMSTPIVSGAAALLKANEPKLSNTDIAGRLMLTAKDLGTAGKDVYYGHGRLNVDRALTLDASHWSDRLAGSSRYDTAVAISKAGWSSASTVIIATGTDFPDALAGGPLAYKENAPILLTKGDALHPAAAAEIRRLKPGKAILLGSNGALSATVEQQVGQLVNSVERIGGKTRYETAALIAKKITSDRAVVSNGQNFPDVLSVSPYAAKNGIPILLTRTGTLPAETKAALAGKDSTIVTGGTSAVSNAVMAQLPGAKRYGGTSRYDTGKLINQGLPMGKQKAFIATGTNFPDALAGSVLAAKKDAPILLTAANSIPSPTKSLLPSYPAYSIFGSKGAITPDVKFEVDLQLK
;
A
#
# COMPACT_ATOMS: atom_id res chain seq x y z
N MET A 1 34.82 30.77 -0.43
CA MET A 1 34.32 31.89 -1.27
C MET A 1 33.39 31.35 -2.34
N LYS A 2 32.09 31.25 -2.03
CA LYS A 2 30.97 31.23 -2.98
C LYS A 2 29.90 32.09 -2.32
N GLN A 3 29.47 33.14 -3.01
CA GLN A 3 28.53 34.13 -2.49
C GLN A 3 27.11 33.55 -2.55
N THR A 4 26.47 33.45 -1.39
CA THR A 4 25.02 33.26 -1.24
C THR A 4 24.33 34.61 -1.45
N THR A 5 23.61 34.75 -2.55
CA THR A 5 22.86 35.97 -2.87
C THR A 5 21.56 35.97 -2.06
N THR A 6 21.55 36.65 -0.92
CA THR A 6 20.35 36.86 -0.09
C THR A 6 19.59 38.08 -0.63
N VAL A 7 18.34 37.92 -1.06
CA VAL A 7 17.46 39.05 -1.42
C VAL A 7 16.54 39.34 -0.23
N LEU A 8 16.87 40.37 0.56
CA LEU A 8 16.09 40.83 1.70
C LEU A 8 15.18 42.00 1.25
N ALA A 9 13.87 41.85 1.35
CA ALA A 9 12.92 42.94 1.12
C ALA A 9 12.17 43.23 2.43
N ALA A 10 12.49 44.35 3.08
CA ALA A 10 11.77 44.84 4.26
C ALA A 10 10.79 45.95 3.85
N MET A 11 9.51 45.83 4.21
CA MET A 11 8.52 46.91 4.06
C MET A 11 7.64 47.02 5.31
N THR A 12 7.74 48.18 5.97
CA THR A 12 6.89 48.64 7.07
C THR A 12 5.47 48.97 6.60
N LEU A 13 4.46 48.42 7.27
CA LEU A 13 3.03 48.64 7.00
C LEU A 13 2.49 49.84 7.80
N ALA A 14 1.84 50.79 7.13
CA ALA A 14 1.08 51.87 7.74
C ALA A 14 -0.43 51.59 7.62
N LEU A 15 -1.11 51.48 8.76
CA LEU A 15 -2.57 51.30 8.86
C LEU A 15 -3.32 52.59 8.48
N SER A 16 -4.36 52.46 7.63
CA SER A 16 -5.45 53.44 7.56
C SER A 16 -6.80 52.73 7.63
N LEU A 17 -7.57 53.08 8.67
CA LEU A 17 -8.96 52.68 8.90
C LEU A 17 -9.90 53.38 7.92
N ILE A 18 -10.78 52.63 7.24
CA ILE A 18 -12.10 53.12 6.81
C ILE A 18 -13.12 51.99 7.05
N GLY A 19 -14.17 52.31 7.80
CA GLY A 19 -15.22 51.37 8.20
C GLY A 19 -16.53 51.50 7.42
N ILE A 20 -17.25 50.37 7.46
CA ILE A 20 -18.70 50.15 7.50
C ILE A 20 -19.50 50.22 6.18
N GLY A 21 -20.17 49.10 5.88
CA GLY A 21 -21.32 49.03 4.98
C GLY A 21 -21.84 47.61 4.73
N THR A 22 -22.31 46.89 5.75
CA THR A 22 -22.98 45.59 5.60
C THR A 22 -24.39 45.75 5.01
N MET A 23 -24.67 45.15 3.85
CA MET A 23 -26.03 44.82 3.42
C MET A 23 -26.11 43.32 3.13
N ALA A 24 -26.62 42.55 4.10
CA ALA A 24 -27.02 41.16 3.89
C ALA A 24 -28.43 41.14 3.29
N GLN A 25 -28.54 40.80 2.01
CA GLN A 25 -29.81 40.36 1.42
C GLN A 25 -30.02 38.88 1.77
N ALA A 26 -31.09 38.58 2.50
CA ALA A 26 -31.56 37.22 2.72
C ALA A 26 -32.03 36.63 1.38
N GLN A 27 -31.30 35.64 0.86
CA GLN A 27 -31.79 34.77 -0.20
C GLN A 27 -32.69 33.70 0.43
N GLY A 28 -33.91 33.54 -0.12
CA GLY A 28 -34.83 32.46 0.24
C GLY A 28 -34.26 31.06 -0.09
N PRO A 29 -35.00 29.98 0.24
CA PRO A 29 -34.48 28.62 0.08
C PRO A 29 -34.15 28.37 -1.39
N THR A 30 -32.86 28.16 -1.67
CA THR A 30 -32.37 27.70 -2.96
C THR A 30 -32.89 26.29 -3.19
N GLU A 31 -33.74 26.11 -4.20
CA GLU A 31 -34.04 24.78 -4.74
C GLU A 31 -32.72 24.06 -5.02
N ASN A 32 -32.57 22.82 -4.56
CA ASN A 32 -31.39 22.01 -4.86
C ASN A 32 -31.36 21.75 -6.38
N PRO A 33 -30.31 22.17 -7.12
CA PRO A 33 -30.14 21.79 -8.52
C PRO A 33 -30.19 20.28 -8.70
N ALA A 34 -30.88 19.83 -9.76
CA ALA A 34 -31.00 18.42 -10.11
C ALA A 34 -29.63 17.77 -10.43
N ASP A 35 -29.50 16.47 -10.16
CA ASP A 35 -28.31 15.67 -10.50
C ASP A 35 -28.10 15.60 -12.02
N ARG A 36 -26.84 15.51 -12.47
CA ARG A 36 -26.47 15.53 -13.89
C ARG A 36 -25.45 14.44 -14.25
N VAL A 37 -25.40 14.07 -15.52
CA VAL A 37 -24.40 13.17 -16.13
C VAL A 37 -23.78 13.80 -17.38
N ILE A 38 -22.54 13.44 -17.69
CA ILE A 38 -21.82 13.82 -18.91
C ILE A 38 -21.76 12.60 -19.83
N VAL A 39 -22.15 12.77 -21.08
CA VAL A 39 -22.16 11.74 -22.13
C VAL A 39 -21.20 12.15 -23.24
N LYS A 40 -20.23 11.31 -23.57
CA LYS A 40 -19.40 11.47 -24.76
C LYS A 40 -19.99 10.67 -25.92
N LEU A 41 -20.21 11.33 -27.05
CA LEU A 41 -20.72 10.70 -28.27
C LEU A 41 -19.58 10.31 -29.20
N ARG A 42 -19.73 9.16 -29.85
CA ARG A 42 -18.88 8.74 -30.98
C ARG A 42 -19.29 9.56 -32.22
N GLU A 43 -18.32 10.13 -32.93
CA GLU A 43 -18.53 10.89 -34.17
C GLU A 43 -19.43 12.15 -34.00
N GLN A 44 -20.03 12.65 -35.09
CA GLN A 44 -21.07 13.71 -35.05
C GLN A 44 -22.47 13.13 -34.74
N ALA A 45 -22.56 12.07 -33.94
CA ALA A 45 -23.84 11.51 -33.50
C ALA A 45 -24.60 12.54 -32.65
N ALA A 46 -25.93 12.44 -32.62
CA ALA A 46 -26.80 13.25 -31.78
C ALA A 46 -27.50 12.35 -30.74
N MET A 47 -27.79 12.92 -29.57
CA MET A 47 -28.69 12.25 -28.62
C MET A 47 -30.11 12.18 -29.19
N GLU A 48 -30.73 11.02 -29.09
CA GLU A 48 -32.09 10.77 -29.59
C GLU A 48 -33.04 10.31 -28.48
N GLY A 49 -34.35 10.40 -28.72
CA GLY A 49 -35.39 9.85 -27.84
C GLY A 49 -35.48 10.54 -26.46
N ALA A 50 -35.83 9.76 -25.43
CA ALA A 50 -36.09 10.28 -24.08
C ALA A 50 -34.86 10.97 -23.44
N ALA A 51 -33.64 10.56 -23.81
CA ALA A 51 -32.42 11.18 -23.32
C ALA A 51 -32.16 12.56 -23.94
N ALA A 52 -32.64 12.83 -25.16
CA ALA A 52 -32.57 14.16 -25.76
C ALA A 52 -33.43 15.19 -25.01
N ALA A 53 -34.53 14.74 -24.37
CA ALA A 53 -35.39 15.58 -23.56
C ALA A 53 -34.76 16.00 -22.21
N GLN A 54 -33.70 15.31 -21.78
CA GLN A 54 -32.96 15.61 -20.56
C GLN A 54 -31.74 16.48 -20.79
N LYS A 55 -31.50 16.93 -22.03
CA LYS A 55 -30.29 17.64 -22.40
C LYS A 55 -30.22 19.04 -21.79
N VAL A 56 -29.19 19.27 -21.00
CA VAL A 56 -28.85 20.55 -20.36
C VAL A 56 -27.92 21.36 -21.25
N ALA A 57 -26.85 20.73 -21.73
CA ALA A 57 -25.78 21.43 -22.45
C ALA A 57 -25.09 20.52 -23.45
N THR A 58 -24.30 21.13 -24.32
CA THR A 58 -23.51 20.42 -25.32
C THR A 58 -22.25 21.20 -25.63
N ALA A 59 -21.10 20.52 -25.61
CA ALA A 59 -19.81 21.12 -25.95
C ALA A 59 -19.08 20.25 -26.99
N LYS A 60 -18.39 20.90 -27.93
CA LYS A 60 -17.54 20.22 -28.91
C LYS A 60 -16.21 19.87 -28.26
N THR A 61 -15.70 18.67 -28.52
CA THR A 61 -14.32 18.27 -28.22
C THR A 61 -13.52 18.21 -29.51
N GLY A 62 -12.19 18.03 -29.43
CA GLY A 62 -11.34 17.96 -30.61
C GLY A 62 -11.70 16.85 -31.61
N ASP A 63 -12.39 15.81 -31.15
CA ASP A 63 -12.71 14.57 -31.85
C ASP A 63 -14.20 14.14 -31.75
N GLY A 64 -15.08 14.99 -31.21
CA GLY A 64 -16.48 14.61 -30.98
C GLY A 64 -17.29 15.65 -30.21
N GLN A 65 -18.26 15.19 -29.45
CA GLN A 65 -19.16 16.04 -28.67
C GLN A 65 -19.43 15.42 -27.30
N ILE A 66 -19.44 16.26 -26.27
CA ILE A 66 -19.98 15.93 -24.95
C ILE A 66 -21.34 16.58 -24.77
N VAL A 67 -22.26 15.85 -24.17
CA VAL A 67 -23.62 16.29 -23.86
C VAL A 67 -23.85 16.11 -22.37
N THR A 68 -24.29 17.17 -21.69
CA THR A 68 -24.69 17.11 -20.29
C THR A 68 -26.19 16.84 -20.22
N LEU A 69 -26.60 15.85 -19.46
CA LEU A 69 -28.00 15.47 -19.25
C LEU A 69 -28.38 15.61 -17.78
N GLU A 70 -29.59 16.10 -17.50
CA GLU A 70 -30.23 16.01 -16.19
C GLU A 70 -30.72 14.58 -15.95
N VAL A 71 -30.60 14.11 -14.71
CA VAL A 71 -31.11 12.79 -14.33
C VAL A 71 -32.64 12.87 -14.19
N PRO A 72 -33.41 12.01 -14.89
CA PRO A 72 -34.87 12.03 -14.79
C PRO A 72 -35.37 11.87 -13.35
N GLN A 73 -36.42 12.61 -13.00
CA GLN A 73 -37.02 12.55 -11.67
C GLN A 73 -37.44 11.11 -11.30
N GLY A 74 -36.93 10.60 -10.18
CA GLY A 74 -37.19 9.23 -9.71
C GLY A 74 -36.19 8.18 -10.18
N GLN A 75 -35.19 8.56 -10.96
CA GLN A 75 -34.06 7.71 -11.37
C GLN A 75 -32.80 8.11 -10.57
N SER A 76 -31.95 7.13 -10.23
CA SER A 76 -30.61 7.40 -9.67
C SER A 76 -29.60 7.67 -10.79
N VAL A 77 -28.54 8.44 -10.49
CA VAL A 77 -27.42 8.70 -11.41
C VAL A 77 -26.91 7.39 -12.00
N GLU A 78 -26.66 6.38 -11.16
CA GLU A 78 -26.14 5.08 -11.57
C GLU A 78 -27.08 4.35 -12.53
N SER A 79 -28.39 4.36 -12.23
CA SER A 79 -29.38 3.71 -13.08
C SER A 79 -29.56 4.39 -14.44
N PHE A 80 -29.40 5.72 -14.50
CA PHE A 80 -29.48 6.48 -15.75
C PHE A 80 -28.22 6.30 -16.60
N MET A 81 -27.04 6.30 -15.97
CA MET A 81 -25.77 5.95 -16.63
C MET A 81 -25.77 4.54 -17.22
N ALA A 82 -26.33 3.57 -16.49
CA ALA A 82 -26.44 2.17 -16.96
C ALA A 82 -27.40 2.00 -18.14
N GLU A 83 -28.40 2.88 -18.27
CA GLU A 83 -29.29 2.94 -19.43
C GLU A 83 -28.57 3.54 -20.64
N LEU A 84 -27.94 4.70 -20.47
CA LEU A 84 -27.22 5.40 -21.53
C LEU A 84 -26.04 4.58 -22.08
N SER A 85 -25.28 3.91 -21.21
CA SER A 85 -24.13 3.09 -21.60
C SER A 85 -24.47 1.90 -22.52
N LYS A 86 -25.76 1.54 -22.68
CA LYS A 86 -26.19 0.49 -23.61
C LYS A 86 -26.33 0.97 -25.06
N GLN A 87 -26.24 2.28 -25.30
CA GLN A 87 -26.46 2.87 -26.61
C GLN A 87 -25.15 2.89 -27.42
N GLY A 88 -25.14 2.27 -28.61
CA GLY A 88 -23.90 2.07 -29.38
C GLY A 88 -23.22 3.33 -29.92
N HIS A 89 -23.90 4.47 -29.90
CA HIS A 89 -23.35 5.77 -30.32
C HIS A 89 -22.70 6.56 -29.16
N ILE A 90 -22.78 6.04 -27.93
CA ILE A 90 -22.14 6.62 -26.75
C ILE A 90 -20.76 5.97 -26.56
N GLU A 91 -19.75 6.80 -26.36
CA GLU A 91 -18.38 6.37 -26.08
C GLU A 91 -18.20 6.08 -24.59
N TYR A 92 -18.64 7.01 -23.73
CA TYR A 92 -18.70 6.85 -22.29
C TYR A 92 -19.76 7.75 -21.66
N VAL A 93 -20.12 7.44 -20.41
CA VAL A 93 -20.99 8.25 -19.55
C VAL A 93 -20.36 8.32 -18.17
N GLU A 94 -20.40 9.49 -17.55
CA GLU A 94 -19.88 9.73 -16.20
C GLU A 94 -20.81 10.69 -15.42
N PRO A 95 -20.79 10.65 -14.08
CA PRO A 95 -21.49 11.65 -13.27
C PRO A 95 -20.90 13.06 -13.49
N ASP A 96 -21.77 14.07 -13.52
CA ASP A 96 -21.34 15.48 -13.56
C ASP A 96 -21.22 16.01 -12.12
N HIS A 97 -20.00 16.03 -11.61
CA HIS A 97 -19.73 16.49 -10.26
C HIS A 97 -19.72 18.00 -10.17
N ARG A 98 -20.31 18.54 -9.10
CA ARG A 98 -20.16 19.96 -8.76
C ARG A 98 -18.69 20.30 -8.53
N VAL A 99 -18.30 21.45 -9.05
CA VAL A 99 -17.00 22.05 -8.77
C VAL A 99 -17.26 23.28 -7.91
N GLU A 100 -16.64 23.32 -6.72
CA GLU A 100 -16.60 24.51 -5.87
C GLU A 100 -15.27 25.24 -6.11
N LEU A 101 -15.21 26.54 -5.83
CA LEU A 101 -13.93 27.25 -5.83
C LEU A 101 -13.11 26.73 -4.65
N ALA A 102 -11.90 26.22 -4.91
CA ALA A 102 -10.98 25.81 -3.86
C ALA A 102 -10.76 26.97 -2.88
N ALA A 103 -10.78 26.69 -1.58
CA ALA A 103 -10.45 27.68 -0.57
C ALA A 103 -8.97 28.09 -0.74
N ILE A 104 -8.74 29.35 -1.12
CA ILE A 104 -7.41 29.94 -1.24
C ILE A 104 -7.12 30.61 0.10
N PRO A 105 -6.00 30.26 0.78
CA PRO A 105 -5.60 30.94 2.01
C PRO A 105 -5.52 32.46 1.83
N GLY A 106 -6.02 33.19 2.82
CA GLY A 106 -6.01 34.65 2.91
C GLY A 106 -4.67 35.25 3.34
N ASP A 107 -3.65 34.41 3.56
CA ASP A 107 -2.35 34.83 4.06
C ASP A 107 -1.58 35.71 3.05
N PRO A 108 -1.01 36.87 3.46
CA PRO A 108 -0.50 37.90 2.55
C PRO A 108 0.54 37.45 1.51
N PHE A 109 1.37 36.45 1.85
CA PHE A 109 2.44 35.94 1.00
C PHE A 109 2.13 34.60 0.33
N TYR A 110 0.95 34.02 0.57
CA TYR A 110 0.54 32.77 -0.06
C TYR A 110 0.53 32.88 -1.61
N ALA A 111 -0.38 33.71 -2.13
CA ALA A 111 -0.71 33.74 -3.56
C ALA A 111 0.45 34.20 -4.46
N GLY A 112 1.36 35.03 -3.93
CA GLY A 112 2.46 35.63 -4.68
C GLY A 112 3.78 34.85 -4.63
N TYR A 113 4.03 34.09 -3.56
CA TYR A 113 5.36 33.54 -3.28
C TYR A 113 5.39 32.01 -3.14
N GLN A 114 4.34 31.40 -2.59
CA GLN A 114 4.35 29.97 -2.26
C GLN A 114 3.84 29.08 -3.41
N TYR A 115 4.54 29.14 -4.56
CA TYR A 115 4.17 28.40 -5.77
C TYR A 115 4.04 26.87 -5.57
N HIS A 116 4.76 26.34 -4.58
CA HIS A 116 4.83 24.91 -4.32
C HIS A 116 3.47 24.31 -3.97
N HIS A 117 2.59 25.05 -3.27
CA HIS A 117 1.24 24.57 -2.92
C HIS A 117 0.42 24.24 -4.15
N ARG A 118 0.43 25.11 -5.16
CA ARG A 118 -0.28 24.86 -6.43
C ARG A 118 0.31 23.65 -7.17
N LEU A 119 1.63 23.53 -7.22
CA LEU A 119 2.26 22.41 -7.93
C LEU A 119 1.91 21.07 -7.30
N ILE A 120 1.95 20.97 -5.97
CA ILE A 120 1.68 19.71 -5.26
C ILE A 120 0.18 19.49 -5.01
N GLY A 121 -0.70 20.46 -5.31
CA GLY A 121 -2.13 20.35 -5.09
C GLY A 121 -2.54 20.45 -3.61
N SER A 122 -1.91 21.34 -2.83
CA SER A 122 -2.31 21.56 -1.43
C SER A 122 -3.72 22.15 -1.31
N GLU A 123 -4.11 23.02 -2.24
CA GLU A 123 -5.41 23.69 -2.24
C GLU A 123 -6.58 22.68 -2.20
N SER A 124 -6.61 21.73 -3.15
CA SER A 124 -7.63 20.67 -3.17
C SER A 124 -7.51 19.70 -1.98
N ALA A 125 -6.30 19.50 -1.47
CA ALA A 125 -6.05 18.64 -0.32
C ALA A 125 -6.66 19.23 0.97
N TRP A 126 -6.61 20.55 1.14
CA TRP A 126 -7.13 21.25 2.31
C TRP A 126 -8.66 21.17 2.43
N ASP A 127 -9.37 20.97 1.32
CA ASP A 127 -10.81 20.65 1.34
C ASP A 127 -11.12 19.33 2.07
N LYS A 128 -10.13 18.43 2.19
CA LYS A 128 -10.25 17.17 2.95
C LYS A 128 -9.75 17.31 4.38
N THR A 129 -8.57 17.91 4.55
CA THR A 129 -7.96 18.12 5.86
C THR A 129 -6.84 19.13 5.76
N THR A 130 -6.68 19.97 6.78
CA THR A 130 -5.53 20.86 6.96
C THR A 130 -4.50 20.31 7.96
N GLY A 131 -4.67 19.06 8.39
CA GLY A 131 -3.89 18.44 9.46
C GLY A 131 -4.68 18.39 10.78
N LYS A 132 -4.04 17.89 11.85
CA LYS A 132 -4.64 17.84 13.19
C LYS A 132 -3.55 17.98 14.25
N ALA A 133 -3.87 18.64 15.36
CA ALA A 133 -2.92 18.87 16.45
C ALA A 133 -2.47 17.59 17.17
N ASP A 134 -3.17 16.47 16.99
CA ASP A 134 -2.78 15.16 17.52
C ASP A 134 -1.86 14.37 16.57
N VAL A 135 -1.60 14.88 15.36
CA VAL A 135 -0.54 14.40 14.48
C VAL A 135 0.72 15.19 14.80
N LEU A 136 1.81 14.48 15.08
CA LEU A 136 3.06 15.11 15.51
C LEU A 136 4.20 14.89 14.50
N VAL A 137 4.75 16.00 13.98
CA VAL A 137 5.96 15.99 13.15
C VAL A 137 7.15 16.49 13.97
N ALA A 138 8.08 15.60 14.31
CA ALA A 138 9.36 16.00 14.86
C ALA A 138 10.27 16.55 13.76
N ILE A 139 10.94 17.66 14.03
CA ILE A 139 11.85 18.31 13.10
C ILE A 139 13.23 18.28 13.74
N ILE A 140 14.14 17.46 13.20
CA ILE A 140 15.52 17.35 13.68
C ILE A 140 16.38 18.28 12.83
N ASP A 141 16.83 19.38 13.41
CA ASP A 141 17.47 20.49 12.69
C ASP A 141 18.41 21.33 13.59
N ASP A 142 18.86 22.49 13.10
CA ASP A 142 19.88 23.36 13.71
C ASP A 142 19.37 24.40 14.72
N GLY A 143 18.05 24.64 14.74
CA GLY A 143 17.46 25.63 15.63
C GLY A 143 16.14 26.20 15.12
N PHE A 144 15.38 26.83 16.01
CA PHE A 144 14.02 27.26 15.74
C PHE A 144 13.67 28.54 16.51
N ASP A 145 13.05 29.51 15.83
CA ASP A 145 12.33 30.59 16.47
C ASP A 145 11.02 30.07 17.07
N LEU A 146 11.09 29.60 18.33
CA LEU A 146 9.94 29.04 19.04
C LEU A 146 8.82 30.06 19.31
N LEU A 147 9.10 31.36 19.16
CA LEU A 147 8.15 32.44 19.42
C LEU A 147 7.62 33.06 18.14
N HIS A 148 7.95 32.50 16.97
CA HIS A 148 7.47 33.00 15.71
C HIS A 148 5.93 33.00 15.69
N PRO A 149 5.27 34.15 15.45
CA PRO A 149 3.82 34.28 15.59
C PRO A 149 3.06 33.36 14.61
N ASP A 150 3.66 33.04 13.48
CA ASP A 150 3.09 32.13 12.49
C ASP A 150 3.04 30.66 12.94
N LEU A 151 3.82 30.27 13.95
CA LEU A 151 3.84 28.92 14.53
C LEU A 151 3.07 28.82 15.85
N LYS A 152 2.34 29.88 16.22
CA LYS A 152 1.61 29.94 17.49
C LYS A 152 0.66 28.74 17.62
N GLY A 153 0.79 28.01 18.72
CA GLY A 153 -0.05 26.84 19.02
C GLY A 153 0.24 25.59 18.18
N ARG A 154 1.38 25.55 17.47
CA ARG A 154 1.85 24.36 16.73
C ARG A 154 2.96 23.62 17.46
N ILE A 155 3.84 24.34 18.14
CA ILE A 155 5.03 23.78 18.80
C ILE A 155 4.66 23.00 20.05
N VAL A 156 5.17 21.77 20.16
CA VAL A 156 5.06 20.92 21.34
C VAL A 156 6.43 20.37 21.73
N SER A 157 6.72 20.35 23.04
CA SER A 157 7.90 19.71 23.64
C SER A 157 9.24 19.94 22.90
N PRO A 158 9.65 21.18 22.59
CA PRO A 158 10.93 21.42 21.94
C PRO A 158 12.10 20.96 22.83
N PHE A 159 13.17 20.44 22.23
CA PHE A 159 14.30 19.85 22.96
C PHE A 159 15.62 20.10 22.24
N ASN A 160 16.67 20.46 22.98
CA ASN A 160 18.03 20.51 22.46
C ASN A 160 18.84 19.33 22.99
N ILE A 161 19.29 18.47 22.07
CA ILE A 161 20.00 17.22 22.37
C ILE A 161 21.39 17.50 22.97
N ILE A 162 22.08 18.52 22.48
CA ILE A 162 23.46 18.85 22.86
C ILE A 162 23.54 19.32 24.31
N THR A 163 22.62 20.21 24.69
CA THR A 163 22.56 20.80 26.03
C THR A 163 21.73 19.95 27.01
N GLY A 164 20.93 19.02 26.50
CA GLY A 164 19.99 18.19 27.28
C GLY A 164 18.85 18.99 27.91
N LYS A 165 18.52 20.17 27.37
CA LYS A 165 17.53 21.09 27.95
C LYS A 165 16.19 21.03 27.22
N PRO A 166 15.09 20.66 27.90
CA PRO A 166 13.73 20.87 27.39
C PRO A 166 13.42 22.36 27.25
N GLY A 167 12.61 22.73 26.25
CA GLY A 167 12.10 24.09 26.11
C GLY A 167 13.10 25.12 25.56
N SER A 168 14.33 24.72 25.29
CA SER A 168 15.42 25.61 24.88
C SER A 168 16.11 25.03 23.66
N VAL A 169 16.07 25.75 22.55
CA VAL A 169 16.77 25.45 21.29
C VAL A 169 17.47 26.71 20.80
N SER A 170 18.49 26.57 19.96
CA SER A 170 19.10 27.69 19.23
C SER A 170 18.07 28.35 18.31
N VAL A 171 18.25 29.62 17.97
CA VAL A 171 17.34 30.33 17.03
C VAL A 171 18.07 30.48 15.71
N GLU A 172 17.73 29.62 14.74
CA GLU A 172 18.40 29.55 13.45
C GLU A 172 17.42 29.69 12.28
N ILE A 173 17.94 30.13 11.14
CA ILE A 173 17.15 30.39 9.93
C ILE A 173 16.59 29.09 9.35
N HIS A 174 17.42 28.05 9.27
CA HIS A 174 17.10 26.84 8.52
C HIS A 174 15.97 26.03 9.17
N GLY A 175 16.11 25.63 10.45
CA GLY A 175 15.04 24.91 11.13
C GLY A 175 13.73 25.71 11.28
N THR A 176 13.79 27.04 11.43
CA THR A 176 12.60 27.92 11.42
C THR A 176 11.87 27.89 10.07
N HIS A 177 12.62 27.95 8.96
CA HIS A 177 12.06 27.88 7.61
C HIS A 177 11.40 26.53 7.33
N VAL A 178 12.07 25.44 7.73
CA VAL A 178 11.56 24.06 7.65
C VAL A 178 10.27 23.90 8.45
N ALA A 179 10.22 24.45 9.67
CA ALA A 179 9.02 24.42 10.52
C ALA A 179 7.82 25.11 9.87
N GLY A 180 8.04 26.29 9.26
CA GLY A 180 6.97 27.00 8.54
C GLY A 180 6.44 26.23 7.34
N LEU A 181 7.30 25.55 6.57
CA LEU A 181 6.87 24.75 5.42
C LEU A 181 5.99 23.57 5.82
N ILE A 182 6.17 23.04 7.04
CA ILE A 182 5.32 21.97 7.58
C ILE A 182 4.02 22.55 8.14
N ALA A 183 4.10 23.52 9.05
CA ALA A 183 3.00 23.87 9.94
C ALA A 183 2.80 25.38 10.17
N GLY A 184 3.28 26.25 9.26
CA GLY A 184 2.87 27.66 9.26
C GLY A 184 1.35 27.76 9.27
N ASN A 185 0.78 28.57 10.16
CA ASN A 185 -0.66 28.64 10.36
C ASN A 185 -1.36 29.17 9.09
N MET A 186 -2.57 28.70 8.86
CA MET A 186 -3.43 29.14 7.75
C MET A 186 -4.39 30.22 8.24
N ASP A 187 -4.65 31.21 7.38
CA ASP A 187 -5.64 32.26 7.58
C ASP A 187 -5.47 33.03 8.91
N ASN A 188 -4.22 33.25 9.32
CA ASN A 188 -3.91 34.04 10.52
C ASN A 188 -3.55 35.50 10.21
N GLU A 189 -3.69 35.90 8.94
CA GLU A 189 -3.36 37.22 8.39
C GLU A 189 -1.85 37.54 8.40
N LEU A 190 -0.99 36.55 8.62
CA LEU A 190 0.45 36.70 8.69
C LEU A 190 1.12 35.84 7.62
N PHE A 191 2.22 36.34 7.07
CA PHE A 191 3.14 35.58 6.23
C PHE A 191 2.48 34.70 5.15
N GLY A 192 2.77 33.41 5.15
CA GLY A 192 2.21 32.40 4.27
C GLY A 192 1.77 31.20 5.10
N VAL A 193 1.60 30.04 4.47
CA VAL A 193 1.04 28.86 5.11
C VAL A 193 1.96 27.65 4.96
N GLY A 194 1.88 26.70 5.91
CA GLY A 194 2.53 25.39 5.79
C GLY A 194 1.69 24.39 5.00
N VAL A 195 2.26 23.25 4.63
CA VAL A 195 1.50 22.18 3.94
C VAL A 195 0.44 21.57 4.86
N ALA A 196 0.72 21.42 6.15
CA ALA A 196 -0.20 20.86 7.16
C ALA A 196 -0.41 21.85 8.31
N PRO A 197 -1.10 22.98 8.06
CA PRO A 197 -1.15 24.12 8.97
C PRO A 197 -1.84 23.82 10.32
N SER A 198 -2.61 22.73 10.42
CA SER A 198 -3.27 22.29 11.66
C SER A 198 -2.48 21.29 12.50
N THR A 199 -1.30 20.86 12.03
CA THR A 199 -0.47 19.81 12.64
C THR A 199 0.46 20.35 13.72
N SER A 200 0.75 19.56 14.76
CA SER A 200 1.74 19.91 15.77
C SER A 200 3.16 19.54 15.35
N ILE A 201 4.13 20.37 15.73
CA ILE A 201 5.55 20.15 15.45
C ILE A 201 6.36 20.03 16.74
N MET A 202 7.36 19.13 16.74
CA MET A 202 8.32 18.96 17.83
C MET A 202 9.71 19.37 17.35
N PRO A 203 10.16 20.61 17.64
CA PRO A 203 11.49 21.06 17.31
C PRO A 203 12.57 20.33 18.12
N ILE A 204 13.52 19.68 17.44
CA ILE A 204 14.63 18.97 18.07
C ILE A 204 15.94 19.51 17.49
N ASP A 205 16.69 20.20 18.33
CA ASP A 205 17.95 20.82 17.98
C ASP A 205 19.12 19.85 18.23
N VAL A 206 19.89 19.57 17.19
CA VAL A 206 21.04 18.65 17.18
C VAL A 206 22.33 19.29 16.67
N PHE A 207 22.37 20.61 16.50
CA PHE A 207 23.56 21.33 16.05
C PHE A 207 24.04 22.38 17.07
N ASP A 208 25.34 22.60 17.11
CA ASP A 208 25.97 23.73 17.79
C ASP A 208 26.49 24.68 16.70
N GLY A 209 25.63 25.60 16.26
CA GLY A 209 25.86 26.40 15.04
C GLY A 209 25.77 25.52 13.78
N GLU A 210 26.84 25.50 12.98
CA GLU A 210 26.90 24.67 11.75
C GLU A 210 27.39 23.23 12.01
N ASP A 211 27.84 22.92 13.24
CA ASP A 211 28.44 21.63 13.59
C ASP A 211 27.40 20.68 14.23
N GLY A 212 27.26 19.48 13.66
CA GLY A 212 26.38 18.43 14.19
C GLY A 212 27.05 17.06 14.19
N PHE A 213 26.88 16.28 15.25
CA PHE A 213 27.41 14.92 15.33
C PHE A 213 26.33 13.88 15.02
N ILE A 214 26.72 12.80 14.34
CA ILE A 214 25.82 11.67 14.02
C ILE A 214 25.21 11.05 15.30
N SER A 215 25.94 11.07 16.43
CA SER A 215 25.43 10.63 17.72
C SER A 215 24.23 11.44 18.18
N ASP A 216 24.27 12.76 17.99
CA ASP A 216 23.24 13.69 18.44
C ASP A 216 22.02 13.61 17.53
N VAL A 217 22.25 13.47 16.22
CA VAL A 217 21.20 13.17 15.24
C VAL A 217 20.48 11.86 15.61
N ALA A 218 21.22 10.79 15.90
CA ALA A 218 20.64 9.50 16.29
C ALA A 218 19.87 9.61 17.62
N ALA A 219 20.41 10.32 18.61
CA ALA A 219 19.72 10.60 19.87
C ALA A 219 18.44 11.42 19.66
N GLY A 220 18.45 12.37 18.73
CA GLY A 220 17.27 13.12 18.30
C GLY A 220 16.18 12.23 17.70
N VAL A 221 16.55 11.23 16.89
CA VAL A 221 15.61 10.25 16.34
C VAL A 221 14.98 9.42 17.46
N TYR A 222 15.77 8.90 18.41
CA TYR A 222 15.22 8.19 19.56
C TYR A 222 14.29 9.08 20.39
N HIS A 223 14.70 10.33 20.66
CA HIS A 223 13.90 11.29 21.41
C HIS A 223 12.56 11.57 20.73
N ALA A 224 12.55 11.81 19.42
CA ALA A 224 11.33 12.05 18.65
C ALA A 224 10.33 10.89 18.79
N VAL A 225 10.81 9.66 18.61
CA VAL A 225 9.98 8.45 18.67
C VAL A 225 9.43 8.24 20.08
N ASP A 226 10.29 8.36 21.10
CA ASP A 226 9.91 8.13 22.50
C ASP A 226 8.96 9.20 23.05
N ASN A 227 8.93 10.38 22.42
CA ASN A 227 7.98 11.46 22.71
C ASN A 227 6.79 11.51 21.75
N GLY A 228 6.56 10.44 20.98
CA GLY A 228 5.30 10.20 20.27
C GLY A 228 5.19 10.84 18.89
N ALA A 229 6.30 11.16 18.22
CA ALA A 229 6.26 11.62 16.84
C ALA A 229 5.62 10.57 15.92
N ASP A 230 4.77 11.01 14.99
CA ASP A 230 4.24 10.18 13.90
C ASP A 230 5.17 10.23 12.67
N ILE A 231 5.78 11.40 12.44
CA ILE A 231 6.70 11.68 11.34
C ILE A 231 7.95 12.38 11.90
N ILE A 232 9.11 12.08 11.33
CA ILE A 232 10.38 12.76 11.58
C ILE A 232 10.86 13.39 10.27
N ASN A 233 11.02 14.70 10.27
CA ASN A 233 11.65 15.47 9.20
C ASN A 233 13.15 15.63 9.50
N MET A 234 14.00 15.25 8.54
CA MET A 234 15.46 15.43 8.63
C MET A 234 15.96 16.19 7.40
N SER A 235 15.97 17.51 7.47
CA SER A 235 16.48 18.40 6.43
C SER A 235 18.01 18.56 6.52
N LEU A 236 18.70 17.47 6.83
CA LEU A 236 20.14 17.39 7.07
C LEU A 236 20.73 16.16 6.36
N VAL A 237 22.05 16.14 6.21
CA VAL A 237 22.77 15.03 5.57
C VAL A 237 24.04 14.65 6.32
N ALA A 238 24.41 13.38 6.21
CA ALA A 238 25.67 12.80 6.62
C ALA A 238 26.30 12.04 5.46
N TYR A 239 27.61 12.17 5.31
CA TYR A 239 28.36 11.61 4.17
C TYR A 239 28.71 10.13 4.30
N SER A 240 28.49 9.52 5.47
CA SER A 240 28.92 8.16 5.79
C SER A 240 27.78 7.34 6.37
N ASP A 241 27.71 6.08 5.95
CA ASP A 241 26.84 5.07 6.56
C ASP A 241 27.40 4.69 7.93
N THR A 242 26.56 4.76 8.96
CA THR A 242 26.93 4.34 10.32
C THR A 242 25.87 3.43 10.91
N ASN A 243 26.30 2.44 11.70
CA ASN A 243 25.38 1.55 12.40
C ASN A 243 24.48 2.31 13.37
N VAL A 244 25.02 3.34 14.05
CA VAL A 244 24.28 4.11 15.07
C VAL A 244 23.07 4.82 14.47
N LEU A 245 23.25 5.54 13.36
CA LEU A 245 22.15 6.23 12.69
C LEU A 245 21.16 5.24 12.07
N ARG A 246 21.66 4.16 11.46
CA ARG A 246 20.84 3.09 10.89
C ARG A 246 19.95 2.43 11.94
N GLU A 247 20.49 2.09 13.10
CA GLU A 247 19.74 1.50 14.22
C GLU A 247 18.64 2.45 14.73
N ALA A 248 18.93 3.76 14.85
CA ALA A 248 17.95 4.75 15.26
C ALA A 248 16.80 4.90 14.25
N VAL A 249 17.12 4.92 12.95
CA VAL A 249 16.12 4.95 11.87
C VAL A 249 15.28 3.66 11.86
N GLN A 250 15.92 2.50 12.03
CA GLN A 250 15.21 1.22 12.13
C GLN A 250 14.31 1.15 13.37
N TYR A 251 14.74 1.74 14.47
CA TYR A 251 13.92 1.90 15.66
C TYR A 251 12.66 2.72 15.35
N ALA A 252 12.81 3.91 14.76
CA ALA A 252 11.67 4.74 14.33
C ALA A 252 10.71 3.97 13.41
N HIS A 253 11.26 3.29 12.40
CA HIS A 253 10.47 2.48 11.48
C HIS A 253 9.69 1.35 12.20
N SER A 254 10.34 0.65 13.13
CA SER A 254 9.71 -0.43 13.93
C SER A 254 8.60 0.07 14.85
N LYS A 255 8.66 1.34 15.24
CA LYS A 255 7.66 2.04 16.06
C LYS A 255 6.57 2.72 15.23
N ASN A 256 6.52 2.44 13.93
CA ASN A 256 5.55 3.00 13.00
C ASN A 256 5.66 4.51 12.78
N VAL A 257 6.87 5.07 12.97
CA VAL A 257 7.19 6.46 12.69
C VAL A 257 7.79 6.57 11.29
N LEU A 258 7.32 7.52 10.48
CA LEU A 258 7.88 7.76 9.15
C LEU A 258 9.06 8.72 9.24
N VAL A 259 10.22 8.33 8.71
CA VAL A 259 11.36 9.25 8.56
C VAL A 259 11.42 9.75 7.13
N VAL A 260 11.48 11.08 6.95
CA VAL A 260 11.60 11.76 5.66
C VAL A 260 12.90 12.55 5.68
N ALA A 261 13.77 12.37 4.68
CA ALA A 261 15.09 12.99 4.69
C ALA A 261 15.53 13.54 3.32
N ALA A 262 16.32 14.61 3.39
CA ALA A 262 16.86 15.30 2.23
C ALA A 262 17.92 14.46 1.50
N ALA A 263 17.83 14.39 0.17
CA ALA A 263 18.81 13.64 -0.64
C ALA A 263 20.22 14.27 -0.65
N GLY A 264 20.34 15.57 -0.38
CA GLY A 264 21.57 16.35 -0.45
C GLY A 264 21.66 17.27 -1.68
N ASN A 265 22.62 18.20 -1.65
CA ASN A 265 22.63 19.41 -2.50
C ASN A 265 23.92 19.56 -3.35
N ASP A 266 24.62 18.47 -3.68
CA ASP A 266 25.90 18.48 -4.39
C ASP A 266 25.80 18.13 -5.88
N GLY A 267 24.60 17.77 -6.36
CA GLY A 267 24.38 17.39 -7.75
C GLY A 267 25.09 16.08 -8.13
N ILE A 268 25.27 15.16 -7.17
CA ILE A 268 26.00 13.90 -7.36
C ILE A 268 25.11 12.67 -7.19
N SER A 269 25.61 11.53 -7.66
CA SER A 269 24.94 10.23 -7.57
C SER A 269 25.27 9.42 -6.30
N SER A 270 26.22 9.90 -5.50
CA SER A 270 26.63 9.25 -4.26
C SER A 270 25.56 9.41 -3.19
N PRO A 271 25.15 8.32 -2.52
CA PRO A 271 24.10 8.36 -1.51
C PRO A 271 24.57 9.08 -0.25
N TYR A 272 23.72 9.97 0.27
CA TYR A 272 23.87 10.57 1.60
C TYR A 272 22.87 9.97 2.58
N TYR A 273 23.21 10.00 3.86
CA TYR A 273 22.45 9.40 4.94
C TYR A 273 21.82 10.50 5.82
N PRO A 274 20.65 10.27 6.43
CA PRO A 274 19.90 9.02 6.47
C PRO A 274 19.05 8.73 5.22
N ALA A 275 18.93 9.66 4.26
CA ALA A 275 18.07 9.51 3.09
C ALA A 275 18.29 8.21 2.31
N ALA A 276 19.51 7.69 2.24
CA ALA A 276 19.81 6.43 1.55
C ALA A 276 19.44 5.15 2.30
N TYR A 277 18.92 5.23 3.53
CA TYR A 277 18.42 4.04 4.25
C TYR A 277 17.08 3.58 3.68
N GLN A 278 16.88 2.26 3.62
CA GLN A 278 15.69 1.65 3.03
C GLN A 278 14.40 2.06 3.75
N GLU A 279 14.50 2.32 5.05
CA GLU A 279 13.39 2.68 5.92
C GLU A 279 13.02 4.18 5.86
N VAL A 280 13.75 4.99 5.09
CA VAL A 280 13.61 6.45 5.01
C VAL A 280 13.02 6.83 3.65
N LEU A 281 12.06 7.75 3.65
CA LEU A 281 11.55 8.35 2.41
C LEU A 281 12.52 9.43 1.92
N SER A 282 13.36 9.10 0.94
CA SER A 282 14.36 10.01 0.38
C SER A 282 13.73 11.04 -0.57
N VAL A 283 14.00 12.33 -0.33
CA VAL A 283 13.39 13.44 -1.09
C VAL A 283 14.40 14.21 -1.95
N ALA A 284 14.19 14.19 -3.27
CA ALA A 284 14.89 15.03 -4.24
C ALA A 284 14.18 16.38 -4.46
N SER A 285 14.90 17.34 -5.05
CA SER A 285 14.40 18.71 -5.29
C SER A 285 14.07 18.97 -6.76
N THR A 286 12.94 19.66 -6.99
CA THR A 286 12.55 20.25 -8.27
C THR A 286 12.39 21.77 -8.20
N ASP A 287 12.44 22.43 -9.36
CA ASP A 287 12.07 23.83 -9.50
C ASP A 287 10.57 24.01 -9.84
N ALA A 288 10.17 25.27 -10.03
CA ALA A 288 8.80 25.64 -10.39
C ALA A 288 8.34 25.13 -11.78
N ALA A 289 9.26 24.63 -12.61
CA ALA A 289 8.99 24.06 -13.92
C ALA A 289 9.02 22.51 -13.91
N ASP A 290 8.94 21.88 -12.73
CA ASP A 290 9.08 20.43 -12.53
C ASP A 290 10.44 19.87 -13.03
N LYS A 291 11.46 20.72 -13.24
CA LYS A 291 12.81 20.25 -13.55
C LYS A 291 13.53 19.93 -12.26
N ARG A 292 14.30 18.84 -12.26
CA ARG A 292 15.22 18.52 -11.16
C ARG A 292 16.14 19.71 -10.92
N SER A 293 16.22 20.18 -9.69
CA SER A 293 17.17 21.23 -9.31
C SER A 293 18.60 20.74 -9.57
N ASP A 294 19.45 21.57 -10.18
CA ASP A 294 20.81 21.17 -10.56
C ASP A 294 21.64 20.66 -9.38
N PHE A 295 21.43 21.24 -8.20
CA PHE A 295 22.07 20.86 -6.95
C PHE A 295 21.52 19.56 -6.34
N SER A 296 20.33 19.09 -6.69
CA SER A 296 19.74 17.92 -6.02
C SER A 296 20.67 16.71 -6.21
N ASN A 297 20.97 15.96 -5.17
CA ASN A 297 21.56 14.64 -5.36
C ASN A 297 20.55 13.71 -6.05
N PHE A 298 21.05 12.67 -6.70
CA PHE A 298 20.26 11.73 -7.50
C PHE A 298 20.78 10.31 -7.31
N GLY A 299 20.05 9.29 -7.74
CA GLY A 299 20.48 7.90 -7.63
C GLY A 299 19.32 6.95 -7.34
N LYS A 300 19.66 5.66 -7.16
CA LYS A 300 18.67 4.60 -6.92
C LYS A 300 17.95 4.72 -5.58
N THR A 301 18.50 5.51 -4.67
CA THR A 301 17.97 5.75 -3.33
C THR A 301 16.93 6.86 -3.29
N ILE A 302 16.74 7.63 -4.37
CA ILE A 302 15.68 8.64 -4.43
C ILE A 302 14.33 7.95 -4.53
N ASP A 303 13.38 8.34 -3.68
CA ASP A 303 12.04 7.74 -3.64
C ASP A 303 10.97 8.67 -4.19
N ILE A 304 11.07 9.97 -3.92
CA ILE A 304 10.13 10.98 -4.39
C ILE A 304 10.85 12.32 -4.59
N ALA A 305 10.26 13.22 -5.38
CA ALA A 305 10.71 14.59 -5.51
C ALA A 305 9.65 15.59 -5.02
N ALA A 306 10.06 16.77 -4.59
CA ALA A 306 9.17 17.89 -4.28
C ALA A 306 9.84 19.23 -4.64
N PRO A 307 9.07 20.33 -4.73
CA PRO A 307 9.66 21.65 -4.95
C PRO A 307 10.74 21.98 -3.92
N GLY A 308 11.86 22.54 -4.35
CA GLY A 308 12.99 22.88 -3.48
C GLY A 308 13.86 24.02 -4.00
N THR A 309 13.52 24.64 -5.13
CA THR A 309 14.18 25.86 -5.62
C THR A 309 13.27 27.07 -5.42
N GLY A 310 13.75 28.11 -4.74
CA GLY A 310 13.04 29.34 -4.47
C GLY A 310 11.79 29.14 -3.61
N VAL A 311 11.85 28.24 -2.63
CA VAL A 311 10.70 27.90 -1.78
C VAL A 311 10.60 28.88 -0.63
N PHE A 312 9.47 29.60 -0.54
CA PHE A 312 9.24 30.62 0.47
C PHE A 312 8.59 30.09 1.75
N SER A 313 9.10 30.54 2.89
CA SER A 313 8.62 30.26 4.25
C SER A 313 9.10 31.35 5.21
N ILE A 314 8.70 31.23 6.47
CA ILE A 314 9.11 32.12 7.57
C ILE A 314 10.59 31.98 7.90
N PHE A 315 11.13 33.04 8.49
CA PHE A 315 12.47 33.14 9.05
C PHE A 315 12.35 33.68 10.48
N PRO A 316 13.40 33.58 11.32
CA PRO A 316 13.44 34.25 12.61
C PRO A 316 13.13 35.74 12.51
N ASP A 317 12.76 36.32 13.65
CA ASP A 317 12.50 37.76 13.81
C ASP A 317 11.36 38.28 12.90
N GLN A 318 10.32 37.47 12.73
CA GLN A 318 9.09 37.85 11.99
C GLN A 318 9.37 38.22 10.53
N SER A 319 10.23 37.46 9.86
CA SER A 319 10.58 37.68 8.46
C SER A 319 10.17 36.49 7.58
N PHE A 320 10.22 36.67 6.26
CA PHE A 320 9.76 35.69 5.28
C PHE A 320 10.63 35.74 4.03
N GLY A 321 10.99 34.59 3.48
CA GLY A 321 11.88 34.55 2.33
C GLY A 321 12.07 33.16 1.71
N GLY A 322 12.73 33.17 0.56
CA GLY A 322 12.98 31.98 -0.26
C GLY A 322 14.31 31.30 0.05
N MET A 323 14.32 29.97 0.09
CA MET A 323 15.52 29.15 0.17
C MET A 323 15.55 28.08 -0.93
N ASP A 324 16.77 27.63 -1.26
CA ASP A 324 17.05 26.53 -2.17
C ASP A 324 17.59 25.33 -1.40
N GLY A 325 17.06 24.14 -1.65
CA GLY A 325 17.62 22.89 -1.13
C GLY A 325 16.63 21.74 -1.13
N THR A 326 17.17 20.51 -1.14
CA THR A 326 16.41 19.30 -0.76
C THR A 326 15.89 19.40 0.69
N SER A 327 16.51 20.25 1.50
CA SER A 327 16.04 20.68 2.83
C SER A 327 14.68 21.38 2.82
N MET A 328 14.27 22.01 1.71
CA MET A 328 12.94 22.63 1.57
C MET A 328 11.93 21.65 0.95
N SER A 329 12.39 20.72 0.11
CA SER A 329 11.55 19.64 -0.43
C SER A 329 11.09 18.66 0.65
N THR A 330 11.98 18.35 1.59
CA THR A 330 11.74 17.41 2.70
C THR A 330 10.55 17.81 3.58
N PRO A 331 10.45 19.05 4.12
CA PRO A 331 9.32 19.48 4.94
C PRO A 331 8.01 19.53 4.16
N ILE A 332 8.04 19.81 2.85
CA ILE A 332 6.85 19.75 2.00
C ILE A 332 6.29 18.30 1.97
N VAL A 333 7.17 17.30 1.83
CA VAL A 333 6.78 15.87 1.89
C VAL A 333 6.34 15.47 3.31
N SER A 334 7.02 15.93 4.35
CA SER A 334 6.65 15.70 5.75
C SER A 334 5.27 16.26 6.09
N GLY A 335 4.94 17.46 5.60
CA GLY A 335 3.60 18.04 5.73
C GLY A 335 2.53 17.22 5.00
N ALA A 336 2.81 16.76 3.79
CA ALA A 336 1.88 15.87 3.07
C ALA A 336 1.65 14.54 3.81
N ALA A 337 2.70 13.97 4.41
CA ALA A 337 2.59 12.79 5.27
C ALA A 337 1.70 13.06 6.51
N ALA A 338 1.82 14.25 7.11
CA ALA A 338 0.98 14.67 8.23
C ALA A 338 -0.50 14.82 7.82
N LEU A 339 -0.79 15.39 6.65
CA LEU A 339 -2.16 15.46 6.12
C LEU A 339 -2.76 14.06 5.94
N LEU A 340 -2.00 13.11 5.37
CA LEU A 340 -2.44 11.72 5.24
C LEU A 340 -2.73 11.07 6.59
N LYS A 341 -1.84 11.25 7.57
CA LYS A 341 -2.01 10.73 8.92
C LYS A 341 -3.24 11.34 9.61
N ALA A 342 -3.48 12.63 9.42
CA ALA A 342 -4.64 13.33 9.97
C ALA A 342 -5.96 12.82 9.35
N ASN A 343 -5.96 12.58 8.03
CA ASN A 343 -7.11 12.04 7.31
C ASN A 343 -7.40 10.57 7.68
N GLU A 344 -6.35 9.75 7.74
CA GLU A 344 -6.42 8.31 8.02
C GLU A 344 -5.44 7.89 9.13
N PRO A 345 -5.82 8.07 10.42
CA PRO A 345 -4.92 7.86 11.56
C PRO A 345 -4.33 6.45 11.70
N LYS A 346 -4.91 5.45 11.02
CA LYS A 346 -4.48 4.05 11.06
C LYS A 346 -3.40 3.68 10.06
N LEU A 347 -3.04 4.57 9.13
CA LEU A 347 -1.97 4.29 8.17
C LEU A 347 -0.65 4.07 8.91
N SER A 348 0.09 3.04 8.49
CA SER A 348 1.48 2.86 8.93
C SER A 348 2.42 3.78 8.19
N ASN A 349 3.62 4.00 8.72
CA ASN A 349 4.70 4.73 8.05
C ASN A 349 4.91 4.27 6.59
N THR A 350 4.92 2.95 6.35
CA THR A 350 5.03 2.36 5.02
C THR A 350 3.81 2.60 4.14
N ASP A 351 2.60 2.62 4.72
CA ASP A 351 1.36 2.85 3.96
C ASP A 351 1.31 4.33 3.52
N ILE A 352 1.78 5.26 4.36
CA ILE A 352 1.93 6.69 4.05
C ILE A 352 2.98 6.89 2.95
N ALA A 353 4.21 6.39 3.15
CA ALA A 353 5.28 6.52 2.16
C ALA A 353 4.88 5.91 0.81
N GLY A 354 4.32 4.70 0.85
CA GLY A 354 3.77 4.02 -0.32
C GLY A 354 2.71 4.85 -1.03
N ARG A 355 1.77 5.47 -0.29
CA ARG A 355 0.74 6.30 -0.89
C ARG A 355 1.32 7.52 -1.58
N LEU A 356 2.24 8.23 -0.94
CA LEU A 356 2.88 9.42 -1.53
C LEU A 356 3.61 9.09 -2.84
N MET A 357 4.35 7.98 -2.87
CA MET A 357 5.00 7.49 -4.09
C MET A 357 3.99 6.98 -5.14
N LEU A 358 2.91 6.33 -4.71
CA LEU A 358 1.81 5.86 -5.57
C LEU A 358 0.94 7.02 -6.09
N THR A 359 1.07 8.24 -5.61
CA THR A 359 0.26 9.35 -6.14
C THR A 359 1.08 10.46 -6.75
N ALA A 360 2.40 10.39 -6.60
CA ALA A 360 3.35 11.26 -7.27
C ALA A 360 3.06 11.35 -8.78
N LYS A 361 3.19 12.58 -9.29
CA LYS A 361 3.20 12.90 -10.71
C LYS A 361 4.52 12.39 -11.28
N ASP A 362 4.44 11.33 -12.06
CA ASP A 362 5.60 10.75 -12.75
C ASP A 362 6.26 11.78 -13.68
N LEU A 363 7.56 11.97 -13.52
CA LEU A 363 8.39 12.92 -14.25
C LEU A 363 9.63 12.18 -14.73
N GLY A 364 10.16 12.58 -15.89
CA GLY A 364 11.35 11.93 -16.45
C GLY A 364 11.01 10.60 -17.11
N THR A 365 11.68 9.53 -16.69
CA THR A 365 11.45 8.20 -17.27
C THR A 365 10.28 7.53 -16.56
N ALA A 366 9.31 7.01 -17.33
CA ALA A 366 8.13 6.37 -16.78
C ALA A 366 8.46 5.32 -15.69
N GLY A 367 7.82 5.45 -14.53
CA GLY A 367 8.08 4.66 -13.33
C GLY A 367 9.15 5.27 -12.42
N LYS A 368 9.75 4.45 -11.54
CA LYS A 368 10.83 4.94 -10.67
C LYS A 368 12.07 5.22 -11.50
N ASP A 369 12.59 6.45 -11.44
CA ASP A 369 13.86 6.82 -12.03
C ASP A 369 14.86 7.38 -10.99
N VAL A 370 16.10 7.61 -11.42
CA VAL A 370 17.18 8.03 -10.52
C VAL A 370 17.12 9.51 -10.16
N TYR A 371 16.33 10.33 -10.85
CA TYR A 371 16.29 11.78 -10.69
C TYR A 371 15.10 12.23 -9.85
N TYR A 372 13.92 11.67 -10.11
CA TYR A 372 12.66 12.05 -9.48
C TYR A 372 12.11 10.96 -8.56
N GLY A 373 12.77 9.81 -8.45
CA GLY A 373 12.20 8.66 -7.78
C GLY A 373 10.91 8.24 -8.47
N HIS A 374 9.81 8.13 -7.73
CA HIS A 374 8.47 7.87 -8.27
C HIS A 374 7.78 9.10 -8.88
N GLY A 375 8.46 10.25 -8.92
CA GLY A 375 7.95 11.50 -9.47
C GLY A 375 7.80 12.59 -8.41
N ARG A 376 7.24 13.73 -8.82
CA ARG A 376 6.99 14.85 -7.91
C ARG A 376 5.72 14.62 -7.10
N LEU A 377 5.79 14.90 -5.80
CA LEU A 377 4.67 14.89 -4.85
C LEU A 377 3.38 15.48 -5.45
N ASN A 378 2.27 14.80 -5.18
CA ASN A 378 0.91 15.26 -5.46
C ASN A 378 0.01 14.89 -4.27
N VAL A 379 -0.27 15.89 -3.44
CA VAL A 379 -0.98 15.79 -2.16
C VAL A 379 -2.47 15.56 -2.39
N ASP A 380 -3.07 16.27 -3.35
CA ASP A 380 -4.46 16.08 -3.75
C ASP A 380 -4.74 14.62 -4.12
N ARG A 381 -3.95 14.07 -5.05
CA ARG A 381 -4.06 12.65 -5.43
C ARG A 381 -3.79 11.73 -4.24
N ALA A 382 -2.86 12.08 -3.33
CA ALA A 382 -2.58 11.28 -2.15
C ALA A 382 -3.81 11.18 -1.22
N LEU A 383 -4.57 12.25 -1.04
CA LEU A 383 -5.74 12.27 -0.16
C LEU A 383 -7.02 11.77 -0.82
N THR A 384 -7.09 11.80 -2.16
CA THR A 384 -8.29 11.44 -2.93
C THR A 384 -8.21 10.06 -3.58
N LEU A 385 -7.05 9.39 -3.58
CA LEU A 385 -6.91 8.04 -4.13
C LEU A 385 -7.89 7.07 -3.45
N ASP A 386 -8.77 6.45 -4.24
CA ASP A 386 -9.72 5.45 -3.77
C ASP A 386 -8.99 4.23 -3.19
N ALA A 387 -9.45 3.77 -2.02
CA ALA A 387 -8.97 2.55 -1.38
C ALA A 387 -9.08 1.32 -2.29
N SER A 388 -9.97 1.33 -3.30
CA SER A 388 -10.08 0.26 -4.30
C SER A 388 -8.83 0.06 -5.17
N HIS A 389 -7.93 1.06 -5.23
CA HIS A 389 -6.62 0.96 -5.89
C HIS A 389 -5.55 0.25 -5.06
N TRP A 390 -5.88 -0.16 -3.82
CA TRP A 390 -4.98 -0.90 -2.95
C TRP A 390 -5.31 -2.39 -3.01
N SER A 391 -4.26 -3.22 -3.10
CA SER A 391 -4.43 -4.64 -2.85
C SER A 391 -4.95 -4.87 -1.43
N ASP A 392 -6.05 -5.62 -1.29
CA ASP A 392 -6.53 -6.01 0.04
C ASP A 392 -5.57 -6.98 0.70
N ARG A 393 -5.49 -6.97 2.04
CA ARG A 393 -4.73 -7.95 2.81
C ARG A 393 -5.66 -8.80 3.66
N LEU A 394 -5.65 -10.11 3.41
CA LEU A 394 -6.34 -11.11 4.21
C LEU A 394 -5.35 -11.70 5.21
N ALA A 395 -5.40 -11.20 6.45
CA ALA A 395 -4.45 -11.55 7.49
C ALA A 395 -5.05 -11.47 8.89
N GLY A 396 -4.42 -12.17 9.83
CA GLY A 396 -4.59 -11.95 11.27
C GLY A 396 -3.26 -11.95 12.02
N SER A 397 -3.31 -11.89 13.35
CA SER A 397 -2.14 -11.89 14.24
C SER A 397 -1.29 -13.16 14.15
N SER A 398 -1.88 -14.27 13.70
CA SER A 398 -1.21 -15.56 13.52
C SER A 398 -1.69 -16.25 12.24
N ARG A 399 -1.01 -17.32 11.83
CA ARG A 399 -1.44 -18.19 10.71
C ARG A 399 -2.86 -18.73 10.88
N TYR A 400 -3.29 -18.93 12.13
CA TYR A 400 -4.63 -19.41 12.44
C TYR A 400 -5.67 -18.30 12.21
N ASP A 401 -5.35 -17.08 12.62
CA ASP A 401 -6.20 -15.91 12.41
C ASP A 401 -6.26 -15.51 10.93
N THR A 402 -5.16 -15.67 10.18
CA THR A 402 -5.16 -15.49 8.72
C THR A 402 -6.07 -16.50 8.02
N ALA A 403 -6.04 -17.78 8.41
CA ALA A 403 -6.97 -18.77 7.86
C ALA A 403 -8.44 -18.39 8.13
N VAL A 404 -8.74 -17.81 9.30
CA VAL A 404 -10.07 -17.28 9.63
C VAL A 404 -10.42 -16.06 8.77
N ALA A 405 -9.49 -15.14 8.54
CA ALA A 405 -9.71 -13.98 7.66
C ALA A 405 -10.03 -14.43 6.21
N ILE A 406 -9.31 -15.43 5.71
CA ILE A 406 -9.56 -16.05 4.40
C ILE A 406 -10.94 -16.72 4.37
N SER A 407 -11.31 -17.45 5.44
CA SER A 407 -12.63 -18.06 5.58
C SER A 407 -13.75 -17.02 5.53
N LYS A 408 -13.62 -15.91 6.26
CA LYS A 408 -14.61 -14.82 6.24
C LYS A 408 -14.75 -14.17 4.86
N ALA A 409 -13.66 -14.05 4.10
CA ALA A 409 -13.67 -13.49 2.75
C ALA A 409 -14.34 -14.41 1.70
N GLY A 410 -14.35 -15.72 1.93
CA GLY A 410 -14.90 -16.70 0.98
C GLY A 410 -16.26 -17.30 1.35
N TRP A 411 -16.63 -17.30 2.64
CA TRP A 411 -17.76 -18.06 3.17
C TRP A 411 -18.55 -17.26 4.23
N SER A 412 -19.81 -16.95 3.92
CA SER A 412 -20.78 -16.52 4.94
C SER A 412 -21.23 -17.68 5.82
N SER A 413 -21.38 -18.87 5.23
CA SER A 413 -21.65 -20.17 5.88
C SER A 413 -20.96 -21.31 5.12
N ALA A 414 -20.79 -22.47 5.75
CA ALA A 414 -20.28 -23.67 5.09
C ALA A 414 -20.92 -24.92 5.69
N SER A 415 -21.31 -25.91 4.86
CA SER A 415 -21.82 -27.21 5.33
C SER A 415 -20.72 -28.09 5.90
N THR A 416 -19.51 -27.94 5.36
CA THR A 416 -18.30 -28.67 5.73
C THR A 416 -17.19 -27.67 6.05
N VAL A 417 -16.34 -27.98 7.03
CA VAL A 417 -15.05 -27.31 7.24
C VAL A 417 -13.91 -28.32 7.16
N ILE A 418 -12.77 -27.91 6.62
CA ILE A 418 -11.55 -28.73 6.60
C ILE A 418 -10.64 -28.24 7.72
N ILE A 419 -10.17 -29.15 8.57
CA ILE A 419 -9.25 -28.86 9.67
C ILE A 419 -7.89 -29.50 9.35
N ALA A 420 -6.84 -28.69 9.40
CA ALA A 420 -5.47 -29.14 9.22
C ALA A 420 -4.54 -28.52 10.26
N THR A 421 -3.39 -29.14 10.49
CA THR A 421 -2.35 -28.55 11.33
C THR A 421 -1.72 -27.35 10.63
N GLY A 422 -1.38 -26.31 11.39
CA GLY A 422 -0.68 -25.13 10.90
C GLY A 422 0.85 -25.20 11.05
N THR A 423 1.44 -26.25 11.64
CA THR A 423 2.88 -26.31 11.97
C THR A 423 3.69 -27.12 10.95
N ASP A 424 3.46 -28.43 10.84
CA ASP A 424 4.00 -29.31 9.79
C ASP A 424 2.81 -29.86 9.00
N PHE A 425 2.57 -29.29 7.82
CA PHE A 425 1.28 -29.42 7.11
C PHE A 425 1.35 -30.16 5.76
N PRO A 426 2.15 -31.23 5.59
CA PRO A 426 2.25 -31.92 4.31
C PRO A 426 0.92 -32.59 3.92
N ASP A 427 0.13 -32.99 4.92
CA ASP A 427 -1.20 -33.57 4.77
C ASP A 427 -2.23 -32.57 4.23
N ALA A 428 -2.03 -31.27 4.52
CA ALA A 428 -2.93 -30.21 4.08
C ALA A 428 -2.72 -29.82 2.62
N LEU A 429 -1.51 -29.99 2.08
CA LEU A 429 -1.15 -29.60 0.70
C LEU A 429 -2.00 -30.30 -0.34
N ALA A 430 -2.36 -31.57 -0.09
CA ALA A 430 -3.23 -32.33 -0.97
C ALA A 430 -4.72 -32.02 -0.77
N GLY A 431 -5.06 -31.30 0.31
CA GLY A 431 -6.43 -31.03 0.74
C GLY A 431 -7.16 -29.97 -0.07
N GLY A 432 -6.45 -29.07 -0.76
CA GLY A 432 -7.06 -27.96 -1.51
C GLY A 432 -8.18 -28.40 -2.48
N PRO A 433 -7.93 -29.38 -3.37
CA PRO A 433 -8.95 -29.89 -4.27
C PRO A 433 -10.16 -30.54 -3.57
N LEU A 434 -9.95 -31.26 -2.46
CA LEU A 434 -11.04 -31.82 -1.68
C LEU A 434 -11.86 -30.71 -0.99
N ALA A 435 -11.18 -29.74 -0.38
CA ALA A 435 -11.81 -28.59 0.25
C ALA A 435 -12.68 -27.80 -0.74
N TYR A 436 -12.18 -27.59 -1.95
CA TYR A 436 -12.93 -26.93 -3.02
C TYR A 436 -14.16 -27.75 -3.46
N LYS A 437 -14.01 -29.06 -3.63
CA LYS A 437 -15.13 -29.98 -3.94
C LYS A 437 -16.23 -29.90 -2.89
N GLU A 438 -15.87 -29.80 -1.61
CA GLU A 438 -16.80 -29.67 -0.48
C GLU A 438 -17.32 -28.23 -0.28
N ASN A 439 -16.85 -27.27 -1.09
CA ASN A 439 -17.06 -25.83 -0.89
C ASN A 439 -16.77 -25.39 0.55
N ALA A 440 -15.66 -25.87 1.11
CA ALA A 440 -15.29 -25.75 2.52
C ALA A 440 -14.03 -24.90 2.71
N PRO A 441 -13.98 -23.99 3.70
CA PRO A 441 -12.74 -23.33 4.07
C PRO A 441 -11.77 -24.31 4.75
N ILE A 442 -10.47 -24.09 4.57
CA ILE A 442 -9.42 -24.77 5.34
C ILE A 442 -9.09 -23.89 6.56
N LEU A 443 -9.42 -24.39 7.75
CA LEU A 443 -9.03 -23.78 9.02
C LEU A 443 -7.80 -24.49 9.58
N LEU A 444 -6.90 -23.70 10.17
CA LEU A 444 -5.66 -24.19 10.74
C LEU A 444 -5.75 -24.26 12.25
N THR A 445 -5.06 -25.24 12.84
CA THR A 445 -4.93 -25.40 14.28
C THR A 445 -3.56 -25.94 14.69
N LYS A 446 -3.26 -25.94 16.00
CA LYS A 446 -2.16 -26.74 16.54
C LYS A 446 -2.54 -28.23 16.54
N GLY A 447 -1.55 -29.11 16.51
CA GLY A 447 -1.78 -30.56 16.48
C GLY A 447 -2.31 -31.15 17.78
N ASP A 448 -2.07 -30.49 18.91
CA ASP A 448 -2.42 -30.94 20.26
C ASP A 448 -3.74 -30.38 20.78
N ALA A 449 -4.18 -29.20 20.30
CA ALA A 449 -5.44 -28.58 20.69
C ALA A 449 -6.03 -27.70 19.57
N LEU A 450 -7.37 -27.64 19.51
CA LEU A 450 -8.12 -26.77 18.62
C LEU A 450 -7.87 -25.30 18.95
N HIS A 451 -7.37 -24.53 17.99
CA HIS A 451 -7.06 -23.12 18.18
C HIS A 451 -8.35 -22.31 18.46
N PRO A 452 -8.36 -21.39 19.44
CA PRO A 452 -9.57 -20.63 19.78
C PRO A 452 -10.19 -19.87 18.61
N ALA A 453 -9.36 -19.28 17.73
CA ALA A 453 -9.83 -18.60 16.52
C ALA A 453 -10.53 -19.55 15.54
N ALA A 454 -9.99 -20.76 15.34
CA ALA A 454 -10.61 -21.77 14.50
C ALA A 454 -11.94 -22.25 15.12
N ALA A 455 -11.98 -22.48 16.43
CA ALA A 455 -13.21 -22.84 17.13
C ALA A 455 -14.30 -21.76 17.00
N ALA A 456 -13.94 -20.48 17.14
CA ALA A 456 -14.87 -19.37 16.95
C ALA A 456 -15.41 -19.30 15.51
N GLU A 457 -14.55 -19.54 14.52
CA GLU A 457 -14.94 -19.54 13.12
C GLU A 457 -15.84 -20.73 12.76
N ILE A 458 -15.59 -21.93 13.31
CA ILE A 458 -16.51 -23.08 13.18
C ILE A 458 -17.89 -22.72 13.73
N ARG A 459 -17.97 -22.08 14.90
CA ARG A 459 -19.26 -21.63 15.48
C ARG A 459 -19.96 -20.59 14.60
N ARG A 460 -19.21 -19.71 13.93
CA ARG A 460 -19.76 -18.72 13.00
C ARG A 460 -20.34 -19.40 11.75
N LEU A 461 -19.61 -20.34 11.17
CA LEU A 461 -19.99 -21.05 9.94
C LEU A 461 -21.11 -22.07 10.15
N LYS A 462 -21.24 -22.62 11.38
CA LYS A 462 -22.21 -23.65 11.78
C LYS A 462 -22.23 -24.88 10.83
N PRO A 463 -21.07 -25.50 10.54
CA PRO A 463 -21.03 -26.64 9.64
C PRO A 463 -21.63 -27.90 10.27
N GLY A 464 -22.28 -28.72 9.45
CA GLY A 464 -22.75 -30.05 9.87
C GLY A 464 -21.63 -31.09 9.92
N LYS A 465 -20.54 -30.86 9.18
CA LYS A 465 -19.42 -31.79 9.03
C LYS A 465 -18.07 -31.10 9.19
N ALA A 466 -17.11 -31.78 9.83
CA ALA A 466 -15.70 -31.43 9.74
C ALA A 466 -14.89 -32.58 9.13
N ILE A 467 -13.94 -32.26 8.25
CA ILE A 467 -12.95 -33.22 7.73
C ILE A 467 -11.58 -32.86 8.30
N LEU A 468 -10.98 -33.76 9.08
CA LEU A 468 -9.63 -33.63 9.62
C LEU A 468 -8.64 -34.25 8.64
N LEU A 469 -7.67 -33.46 8.18
CA LEU A 469 -6.59 -33.93 7.32
C LEU A 469 -5.35 -34.26 8.15
N GLY A 470 -4.93 -35.52 8.06
CA GLY A 470 -3.77 -36.06 8.77
C GLY A 470 -4.14 -37.10 9.84
N SER A 471 -3.14 -37.89 10.22
CA SER A 471 -3.27 -38.92 11.25
C SER A 471 -3.38 -38.31 12.66
N ASN A 472 -3.52 -39.16 13.68
CA ASN A 472 -3.49 -38.74 15.08
C ASN A 472 -2.17 -38.06 15.48
N GLY A 473 -1.08 -38.29 14.74
CA GLY A 473 0.19 -37.58 14.96
C GLY A 473 0.17 -36.13 14.46
N ALA A 474 -0.63 -35.83 13.43
CA ALA A 474 -0.78 -34.48 12.88
C ALA A 474 -1.86 -33.68 13.62
N LEU A 475 -2.98 -34.33 13.93
CA LEU A 475 -4.10 -33.78 14.69
C LEU A 475 -4.54 -34.82 15.72
N SER A 476 -4.25 -34.55 17.00
CA SER A 476 -4.52 -35.47 18.11
C SER A 476 -6.00 -35.82 18.26
N ALA A 477 -6.28 -36.87 19.05
CA ALA A 477 -7.64 -37.21 19.44
C ALA A 477 -8.34 -36.07 20.22
N THR A 478 -7.58 -35.26 20.95
CA THR A 478 -8.09 -34.06 21.63
C THR A 478 -8.66 -33.05 20.64
N VAL A 479 -7.95 -32.78 19.54
CA VAL A 479 -8.45 -31.89 18.48
C VAL A 479 -9.74 -32.44 17.88
N GLU A 480 -9.78 -33.74 17.58
CA GLU A 480 -10.98 -34.40 17.04
C GLU A 480 -12.18 -34.30 17.97
N GLN A 481 -11.97 -34.54 19.27
CA GLN A 481 -13.01 -34.39 20.29
C GLN A 481 -13.51 -32.94 20.37
N GLN A 482 -12.61 -31.95 20.39
CA GLN A 482 -12.97 -30.54 20.46
C GLN A 482 -13.72 -30.07 19.21
N VAL A 483 -13.34 -30.54 18.03
CA VAL A 483 -14.09 -30.27 16.79
C VAL A 483 -15.45 -30.95 16.82
N GLY A 484 -15.52 -32.20 17.28
CA GLY A 484 -16.78 -32.97 17.40
C GLY A 484 -17.81 -32.37 18.35
N GLN A 485 -17.40 -31.51 19.28
CA GLN A 485 -18.32 -30.71 20.12
C GLN A 485 -18.97 -29.54 19.36
N LEU A 486 -18.45 -29.18 18.19
CA LEU A 486 -18.88 -28.01 17.40
C LEU A 486 -19.63 -28.38 16.11
N VAL A 487 -19.65 -29.66 15.73
CA VAL A 487 -20.23 -30.16 14.47
C VAL A 487 -20.96 -31.49 14.69
N ASN A 488 -21.84 -31.87 13.76
CA ASN A 488 -22.63 -33.11 13.89
C ASN A 488 -21.85 -34.37 13.50
N SER A 489 -20.81 -34.23 12.68
CA SER A 489 -20.02 -35.36 12.19
C SER A 489 -18.57 -34.97 11.93
N VAL A 490 -17.66 -35.88 12.26
CA VAL A 490 -16.23 -35.71 12.00
C VAL A 490 -15.74 -36.88 11.15
N GLU A 491 -15.07 -36.57 10.04
CA GLU A 491 -14.37 -37.54 9.20
C GLU A 491 -12.87 -37.26 9.26
N ARG A 492 -12.06 -38.28 9.53
CA ARG A 492 -10.60 -38.16 9.46
C ARG A 492 -10.06 -38.83 8.21
N ILE A 493 -9.18 -38.12 7.49
CA ILE A 493 -8.44 -38.64 6.35
C ILE A 493 -6.95 -38.48 6.66
N GLY A 494 -6.31 -39.56 7.12
CA GLY A 494 -4.91 -39.55 7.56
C GLY A 494 -4.24 -40.90 7.34
N GLY A 495 -3.12 -40.90 6.62
CA GLY A 495 -2.26 -42.08 6.45
C GLY A 495 -1.11 -42.12 7.45
N LYS A 496 -0.33 -43.20 7.43
CA LYS A 496 0.91 -43.33 8.20
C LYS A 496 1.99 -42.36 7.70
N THR A 497 1.92 -42.00 6.42
CA THR A 497 2.83 -41.05 5.79
C THR A 497 2.06 -39.96 5.04
N ARG A 498 2.71 -38.83 4.80
CA ARG A 498 2.16 -37.74 3.95
C ARG A 498 1.75 -38.20 2.54
N TYR A 499 2.44 -39.21 2.01
CA TYR A 499 2.16 -39.79 0.70
C TYR A 499 0.87 -40.63 0.73
N GLU A 500 0.70 -41.40 1.81
CA GLU A 500 -0.52 -42.17 2.04
C GLU A 500 -1.72 -41.24 2.31
N THR A 501 -1.57 -40.19 3.13
CA THR A 501 -2.62 -39.18 3.31
C THR A 501 -3.04 -38.57 1.98
N ALA A 502 -2.09 -38.12 1.15
CA ALA A 502 -2.39 -37.56 -0.17
C ALA A 502 -3.12 -38.57 -1.08
N ALA A 503 -2.72 -39.84 -1.05
CA ALA A 503 -3.41 -40.92 -1.77
C ALA A 503 -4.84 -41.15 -1.26
N LEU A 504 -5.07 -41.09 0.06
CA LEU A 504 -6.41 -41.21 0.64
C LEU A 504 -7.31 -40.02 0.30
N ILE A 505 -6.77 -38.81 0.30
CA ILE A 505 -7.48 -37.60 -0.18
C ILE A 505 -7.82 -37.75 -1.65
N ALA A 506 -6.88 -38.21 -2.49
CA ALA A 506 -7.10 -38.41 -3.91
C ALA A 506 -8.24 -39.40 -4.22
N LYS A 507 -8.45 -40.42 -3.38
CA LYS A 507 -9.59 -41.36 -3.52
C LYS A 507 -10.95 -40.69 -3.34
N LYS A 508 -11.02 -39.52 -2.70
CA LYS A 508 -12.25 -38.74 -2.56
C LYS A 508 -12.55 -37.89 -3.80
N ILE A 509 -11.66 -37.86 -4.79
CA ILE A 509 -11.74 -36.99 -5.95
C ILE A 509 -11.70 -37.83 -7.22
N THR A 510 -12.80 -37.84 -7.97
CA THR A 510 -12.88 -38.53 -9.27
C THR A 510 -12.22 -37.65 -10.33
N SER A 511 -11.16 -38.18 -10.95
CA SER A 511 -10.40 -37.50 -12.00
C SER A 511 -9.58 -38.52 -12.77
N ASP A 512 -9.45 -38.36 -14.08
CA ASP A 512 -8.50 -39.07 -14.96
C ASP A 512 -7.09 -38.47 -14.87
N ARG A 513 -6.95 -37.30 -14.25
CA ARG A 513 -5.69 -36.55 -14.08
C ARG A 513 -5.22 -36.57 -12.64
N ALA A 514 -3.93 -36.33 -12.43
CA ALA A 514 -3.36 -36.01 -11.11
C ALA A 514 -2.24 -34.97 -11.19
N VAL A 515 -2.09 -34.15 -10.16
CA VAL A 515 -0.87 -33.37 -9.92
C VAL A 515 0.09 -34.23 -9.12
N VAL A 516 1.37 -34.23 -9.48
CA VAL A 516 2.45 -34.88 -8.72
C VAL A 516 3.46 -33.81 -8.32
N SER A 517 3.68 -33.64 -7.01
CA SER A 517 4.61 -32.64 -6.45
C SER A 517 5.52 -33.24 -5.40
N ASN A 518 6.65 -32.59 -5.11
CA ASN A 518 7.55 -33.03 -4.06
C ASN A 518 6.88 -32.88 -2.69
N GLY A 519 6.89 -33.94 -1.86
CA GLY A 519 6.28 -33.94 -0.53
C GLY A 519 7.21 -33.52 0.61
N GLN A 520 8.49 -33.25 0.35
CA GLN A 520 9.51 -32.88 1.35
C GLN A 520 9.78 -31.37 1.37
N ASN A 521 9.80 -30.72 0.21
CA ASN A 521 9.89 -29.27 0.03
C ASN A 521 8.92 -28.87 -1.08
N PHE A 522 7.88 -28.10 -0.73
CA PHE A 522 6.65 -28.01 -1.52
C PHE A 522 6.15 -26.59 -1.82
N PRO A 523 7.01 -25.58 -2.10
CA PRO A 523 6.51 -24.28 -2.52
C PRO A 523 5.81 -24.36 -3.89
N ASP A 524 6.22 -25.31 -4.74
CA ASP A 524 5.70 -25.47 -6.11
C ASP A 524 4.22 -25.92 -6.14
N VAL A 525 3.79 -26.68 -5.11
CA VAL A 525 2.40 -27.16 -5.03
C VAL A 525 1.42 -26.01 -4.80
N LEU A 526 1.86 -24.92 -4.15
CA LEU A 526 1.01 -23.78 -3.81
C LEU A 526 0.53 -23.06 -5.07
N SER A 527 1.41 -22.87 -6.04
CA SER A 527 1.12 -22.20 -7.30
C SER A 527 0.12 -22.98 -8.18
N VAL A 528 0.13 -24.32 -8.11
CA VAL A 528 -0.81 -25.18 -8.87
C VAL A 528 -2.10 -25.49 -8.11
N SER A 529 -2.11 -25.33 -6.78
CA SER A 529 -3.24 -25.74 -5.93
C SER A 529 -4.58 -25.11 -6.36
N PRO A 530 -4.68 -23.80 -6.66
CA PRO A 530 -5.94 -23.22 -7.15
C PRO A 530 -6.44 -23.85 -8.46
N TYR A 531 -5.52 -24.10 -9.40
CA TYR A 531 -5.84 -24.75 -10.67
C TYR A 531 -6.30 -26.19 -10.46
N ALA A 532 -5.57 -26.96 -9.66
CA ALA A 532 -5.91 -28.34 -9.33
C ALA A 532 -7.30 -28.42 -8.67
N ALA A 533 -7.57 -27.50 -7.73
CA ALA A 533 -8.84 -27.44 -7.04
C ALA A 533 -10.01 -27.11 -7.97
N LYS A 534 -9.90 -26.03 -8.76
CA LYS A 534 -10.94 -25.63 -9.73
C LYS A 534 -11.28 -26.75 -10.72
N ASN A 535 -10.28 -27.51 -11.16
CA ASN A 535 -10.44 -28.56 -12.17
C ASN A 535 -10.68 -29.96 -11.59
N GLY A 536 -10.88 -30.10 -10.27
CA GLY A 536 -11.11 -31.39 -9.63
C GLY A 536 -9.95 -32.36 -9.75
N ILE A 537 -8.71 -31.88 -9.87
CA ILE A 537 -7.52 -32.70 -10.04
C ILE A 537 -6.91 -32.98 -8.66
N PRO A 538 -6.82 -34.24 -8.21
CA PRO A 538 -6.16 -34.57 -6.94
C PRO A 538 -4.67 -34.27 -6.99
N ILE A 539 -4.13 -33.84 -5.85
CA ILE A 539 -2.70 -33.64 -5.66
C ILE A 539 -2.12 -34.86 -4.95
N LEU A 540 -1.14 -35.48 -5.58
CA LEU A 540 -0.36 -36.58 -5.04
C LEU A 540 1.08 -36.12 -4.77
N LEU A 541 1.72 -36.72 -3.77
CA LEU A 541 3.05 -36.34 -3.34
C LEU A 541 4.08 -37.40 -3.74
N THR A 542 5.32 -36.99 -4.02
CA THR A 542 6.45 -37.87 -4.31
C THR A 542 7.72 -37.44 -3.56
N ARG A 543 8.75 -38.29 -3.52
CA ARG A 543 10.13 -37.87 -3.18
C ARG A 543 10.83 -37.44 -4.46
N THR A 544 11.97 -36.74 -4.33
CA THR A 544 12.77 -36.30 -5.48
C THR A 544 13.16 -37.46 -6.39
N GLY A 545 13.77 -38.50 -5.83
CA GLY A 545 14.32 -39.64 -6.59
C GLY A 545 13.44 -40.89 -6.61
N THR A 546 12.33 -40.91 -5.87
CA THR A 546 11.56 -42.14 -5.65
C THR A 546 10.07 -41.88 -5.61
N LEU A 547 9.31 -42.63 -6.42
CA LEU A 547 7.86 -42.63 -6.39
C LEU A 547 7.37 -43.56 -5.25
N PRO A 548 6.71 -43.04 -4.20
CA PRO A 548 6.17 -43.87 -3.12
C PRO A 548 5.15 -44.89 -3.64
N ALA A 549 5.05 -46.05 -2.99
CA ALA A 549 4.14 -47.12 -3.40
C ALA A 549 2.66 -46.67 -3.34
N GLU A 550 2.32 -45.87 -2.34
CA GLU A 550 0.99 -45.31 -2.12
C GLU A 550 0.62 -44.34 -3.23
N THR A 551 1.56 -43.49 -3.64
CA THR A 551 1.43 -42.58 -4.78
C THR A 551 1.26 -43.35 -6.08
N LYS A 552 2.08 -44.38 -6.30
CA LYS A 552 2.00 -45.25 -7.48
C LYS A 552 0.64 -45.95 -7.56
N ALA A 553 0.12 -46.44 -6.44
CA ALA A 553 -1.21 -47.06 -6.38
C ALA A 553 -2.33 -46.04 -6.68
N ALA A 554 -2.23 -44.81 -6.17
CA ALA A 554 -3.21 -43.76 -6.43
C ALA A 554 -3.20 -43.22 -7.88
N LEU A 555 -2.13 -43.48 -8.63
CA LEU A 555 -2.01 -43.16 -10.06
C LEU A 555 -2.64 -44.22 -10.97
N ALA A 556 -3.05 -45.38 -10.44
CA ALA A 556 -3.73 -46.39 -11.23
C ALA A 556 -5.05 -45.83 -11.79
N GLY A 557 -5.23 -45.97 -13.11
CA GLY A 557 -6.40 -45.43 -13.83
C GLY A 557 -6.34 -43.92 -14.10
N LYS A 558 -5.18 -43.27 -13.93
CA LYS A 558 -4.95 -41.90 -14.40
C LYS A 558 -4.32 -41.92 -15.80
N ASP A 559 -4.80 -41.06 -16.69
CA ASP A 559 -4.35 -40.96 -18.08
C ASP A 559 -3.19 -39.97 -18.23
N SER A 560 -3.17 -38.90 -17.41
CA SER A 560 -2.11 -37.90 -17.46
C SER A 560 -1.77 -37.27 -16.11
N THR A 561 -0.56 -36.73 -16.02
CA THR A 561 -0.05 -36.11 -14.80
C THR A 561 0.57 -34.74 -15.05
N ILE A 562 0.32 -33.82 -14.13
CA ILE A 562 0.99 -32.52 -14.05
C ILE A 562 2.11 -32.65 -13.02
N VAL A 563 3.35 -32.55 -13.44
CA VAL A 563 4.52 -32.57 -12.55
C VAL A 563 4.90 -31.14 -12.22
N THR A 564 4.92 -30.79 -10.93
CA THR A 564 5.34 -29.45 -10.49
C THR A 564 6.76 -29.48 -9.93
N GLY A 565 7.53 -28.44 -10.24
CA GLY A 565 8.91 -28.29 -9.82
C GLY A 565 9.95 -28.81 -10.82
N GLY A 566 11.17 -28.27 -10.71
CA GLY A 566 12.31 -28.68 -11.53
C GLY A 566 12.76 -30.12 -11.26
N THR A 567 13.82 -30.56 -11.94
CA THR A 567 14.37 -31.92 -11.80
C THR A 567 14.95 -32.19 -10.41
N SER A 568 15.36 -31.14 -9.69
CA SER A 568 15.79 -31.21 -8.28
C SER A 568 14.61 -31.45 -7.30
N ALA A 569 13.39 -31.11 -7.70
CA ALA A 569 12.18 -31.35 -6.91
C ALA A 569 11.55 -32.71 -7.27
N VAL A 570 11.41 -33.01 -8.56
CA VAL A 570 10.92 -34.30 -9.06
C VAL A 570 11.85 -34.74 -10.18
N SER A 571 12.66 -35.77 -9.95
CA SER A 571 13.65 -36.26 -10.92
C SER A 571 13.00 -36.79 -12.21
N ASN A 572 13.79 -36.87 -13.28
CA ASN A 572 13.35 -37.50 -14.53
C ASN A 572 13.02 -38.99 -14.35
N ALA A 573 13.71 -39.68 -13.43
CA ALA A 573 13.44 -41.08 -13.10
C ALA A 573 12.06 -41.28 -12.46
N VAL A 574 11.61 -40.33 -11.62
CA VAL A 574 10.24 -40.34 -11.10
C VAL A 574 9.25 -39.98 -12.22
N MET A 575 9.53 -38.93 -13.00
CA MET A 575 8.63 -38.48 -14.07
C MET A 575 8.37 -39.56 -15.13
N ALA A 576 9.38 -40.38 -15.46
CA ALA A 576 9.24 -41.49 -16.42
C ALA A 576 8.28 -42.60 -15.94
N GLN A 577 7.94 -42.65 -14.66
CA GLN A 577 6.99 -43.62 -14.10
C GLN A 577 5.54 -43.11 -14.09
N LEU A 578 5.31 -41.85 -14.48
CA LEU A 578 4.01 -41.20 -14.37
C LEU A 578 3.26 -41.27 -15.71
N PRO A 579 1.94 -41.52 -15.70
CA PRO A 579 1.16 -41.55 -16.93
C PRO A 579 1.04 -40.14 -17.53
N GLY A 580 1.22 -40.03 -18.85
CA GLY A 580 1.02 -38.79 -19.62
C GLY A 580 1.66 -37.54 -19.01
N ALA A 581 2.88 -37.65 -18.49
CA ALA A 581 3.49 -36.63 -17.64
C ALA A 581 3.89 -35.36 -18.38
N LYS A 582 3.41 -34.20 -17.91
CA LYS A 582 3.84 -32.87 -18.36
C LYS A 582 4.40 -32.07 -17.19
N ARG A 583 5.62 -31.56 -17.32
CA ARG A 583 6.31 -30.80 -16.29
C ARG A 583 6.09 -29.30 -16.43
N TYR A 584 5.86 -28.66 -15.28
CA TYR A 584 5.91 -27.21 -15.08
C TYR A 584 6.86 -26.95 -13.91
N GLY A 585 8.11 -26.59 -14.21
CA GLY A 585 9.17 -26.50 -13.20
C GLY A 585 10.34 -25.66 -13.68
N GLY A 586 10.71 -24.66 -12.89
CA GLY A 586 11.85 -23.78 -13.15
C GLY A 586 13.02 -24.03 -12.20
N THR A 587 14.00 -23.13 -12.24
CA THR A 587 15.18 -23.16 -11.35
C THR A 587 14.86 -22.71 -9.93
N SER A 588 13.80 -21.92 -9.76
CA SER A 588 13.28 -21.48 -8.46
C SER A 588 11.76 -21.74 -8.34
N ARG A 589 11.24 -21.65 -7.12
CA ARG A 589 9.79 -21.73 -6.85
C ARG A 589 8.99 -20.64 -7.58
N TYR A 590 9.61 -19.49 -7.82
CA TYR A 590 9.01 -18.36 -8.52
C TYR A 590 8.96 -18.61 -10.03
N ASP A 591 10.03 -19.19 -10.59
CA ASP A 591 10.05 -19.66 -11.99
C ASP A 591 9.03 -20.78 -12.22
N THR A 592 8.96 -21.75 -11.31
CA THR A 592 7.93 -22.79 -11.33
C THR A 592 6.53 -22.17 -11.31
N GLY A 593 6.27 -21.20 -10.42
CA GLY A 593 5.00 -20.48 -10.35
C GLY A 593 4.65 -19.77 -11.67
N LYS A 594 5.62 -19.12 -12.31
CA LYS A 594 5.45 -18.50 -13.63
C LYS A 594 5.07 -19.51 -14.71
N LEU A 595 5.79 -20.63 -14.80
CA LEU A 595 5.52 -21.67 -15.79
C LEU A 595 4.16 -22.32 -15.57
N ILE A 596 3.75 -22.52 -14.31
CA ILE A 596 2.40 -23.01 -13.97
C ILE A 596 1.36 -22.02 -14.46
N ASN A 597 1.49 -20.73 -14.13
CA ASN A 597 0.51 -19.72 -14.51
C ASN A 597 0.36 -19.56 -16.04
N GLN A 598 1.49 -19.54 -16.76
CA GLN A 598 1.47 -19.45 -18.22
C GLN A 598 0.91 -20.72 -18.90
N GLY A 599 1.17 -21.88 -18.29
CA GLY A 599 0.88 -23.17 -18.90
C GLY A 599 -0.40 -23.87 -18.43
N LEU A 600 -0.99 -23.38 -17.34
CA LEU A 600 -2.23 -23.81 -16.70
C LEU A 600 -3.03 -22.55 -16.26
N PRO A 601 -3.51 -21.74 -17.22
CA PRO A 601 -4.05 -20.43 -16.92
C PRO A 601 -5.32 -20.50 -16.06
N MET A 602 -5.39 -19.60 -15.09
CA MET A 602 -6.58 -19.27 -14.32
C MET A 602 -7.20 -17.97 -14.87
N GLY A 603 -8.33 -17.53 -14.33
CA GLY A 603 -8.91 -16.23 -14.64
C GLY A 603 -7.92 -15.07 -14.43
N LYS A 604 -8.11 -14.00 -15.20
CA LYS A 604 -7.23 -12.81 -15.22
C LYS A 604 -7.78 -11.61 -14.48
N GLN A 605 -8.95 -11.72 -13.86
CA GLN A 605 -9.59 -10.59 -13.17
C GLN A 605 -8.91 -10.23 -11.86
N LYS A 606 -8.18 -11.18 -11.25
CA LYS A 606 -7.48 -10.97 -9.98
C LYS A 606 -6.37 -11.99 -9.82
N ALA A 607 -5.31 -11.62 -9.12
CA ALA A 607 -4.32 -12.57 -8.60
C ALA A 607 -4.18 -12.45 -7.08
N PHE A 608 -3.86 -13.56 -6.42
CA PHE A 608 -3.51 -13.55 -5.01
C PHE A 608 -1.99 -13.59 -4.84
N ILE A 609 -1.45 -12.83 -3.91
CA ILE A 609 -0.03 -12.78 -3.57
C ILE A 609 0.19 -13.51 -2.24
N ALA A 610 1.19 -14.37 -2.17
CA ALA A 610 1.58 -15.03 -0.93
C ALA A 610 3.09 -15.28 -0.86
N THR A 611 3.63 -15.43 0.34
CA THR A 611 5.06 -15.75 0.49
C THR A 611 5.36 -17.17 0.01
N GLY A 612 6.48 -17.33 -0.67
CA GLY A 612 6.97 -18.64 -1.12
C GLY A 612 7.76 -19.39 -0.07
N THR A 613 8.14 -18.81 1.08
CA THR A 613 9.12 -19.40 2.02
C THR A 613 8.50 -20.01 3.29
N ASN A 614 7.45 -19.41 3.85
CA ASN A 614 6.68 -19.93 4.99
C ASN A 614 5.20 -19.65 4.75
N PHE A 615 4.47 -20.65 4.27
CA PHE A 615 3.24 -20.42 3.48
C PHE A 615 1.96 -21.09 3.99
N PRO A 616 1.70 -21.15 5.32
CA PRO A 616 0.41 -21.61 5.82
C PRO A 616 -0.76 -20.75 5.31
N ASP A 617 -0.50 -19.48 5.00
CA ASP A 617 -1.48 -18.54 4.48
C ASP A 617 -1.86 -18.86 3.02
N ALA A 618 -0.88 -19.22 2.17
CA ALA A 618 -1.14 -19.66 0.80
C ALA A 618 -1.92 -20.97 0.74
N LEU A 619 -1.64 -21.89 1.67
CA LEU A 619 -2.36 -23.15 1.83
C LEU A 619 -3.84 -22.90 2.11
N ALA A 620 -4.16 -22.10 3.13
CA ALA A 620 -5.55 -21.75 3.45
C ALA A 620 -6.21 -20.94 2.31
N GLY A 621 -5.44 -20.06 1.66
CA GLY A 621 -5.87 -19.21 0.56
C GLY A 621 -6.15 -19.94 -0.75
N SER A 622 -5.61 -21.15 -0.95
CA SER A 622 -5.72 -21.90 -2.21
C SER A 622 -7.16 -22.17 -2.65
N VAL A 623 -8.06 -22.45 -1.70
CA VAL A 623 -9.47 -22.72 -1.97
C VAL A 623 -10.22 -21.45 -2.34
N LEU A 624 -9.93 -20.34 -1.66
CA LEU A 624 -10.49 -19.03 -2.00
C LEU A 624 -10.03 -18.58 -3.38
N ALA A 625 -8.75 -18.76 -3.70
CA ALA A 625 -8.19 -18.46 -5.01
C ALA A 625 -8.89 -19.27 -6.12
N ALA A 626 -9.10 -20.58 -5.91
CA ALA A 626 -9.87 -21.41 -6.83
C ALA A 626 -11.31 -20.92 -7.02
N LYS A 627 -12.00 -20.54 -5.92
CA LYS A 627 -13.39 -20.04 -5.92
C LYS A 627 -13.53 -18.71 -6.67
N LYS A 628 -12.47 -17.90 -6.68
CA LYS A 628 -12.40 -16.63 -7.41
C LYS A 628 -11.80 -16.77 -8.81
N ASP A 629 -11.54 -18.00 -9.26
CA ASP A 629 -10.85 -18.28 -10.51
C ASP A 629 -9.57 -17.46 -10.67
N ALA A 630 -8.75 -17.41 -9.62
CA ALA A 630 -7.55 -16.59 -9.56
C ALA A 630 -6.31 -17.45 -9.26
N PRO A 631 -5.15 -17.12 -9.84
CA PRO A 631 -3.90 -17.77 -9.48
C PRO A 631 -3.35 -17.23 -8.15
N ILE A 632 -2.44 -18.01 -7.54
CA ILE A 632 -1.56 -17.53 -6.47
C ILE A 632 -0.18 -17.28 -7.08
N LEU A 633 0.32 -16.05 -6.92
CA LEU A 633 1.66 -15.63 -7.31
C LEU A 633 2.54 -15.57 -6.05
N LEU A 634 3.68 -16.27 -6.08
CA LEU A 634 4.58 -16.36 -4.95
C LEU A 634 5.62 -15.24 -4.96
N THR A 635 5.87 -14.62 -3.82
CA THR A 635 6.93 -13.62 -3.63
C THR A 635 7.90 -14.06 -2.53
N ALA A 636 9.03 -13.37 -2.39
CA ALA A 636 9.77 -13.41 -1.13
C ALA A 636 8.99 -12.59 -0.08
N ALA A 637 9.41 -12.68 1.19
CA ALA A 637 8.77 -11.92 2.25
C ALA A 637 8.89 -10.41 2.04
N ASN A 638 10.04 -9.95 1.53
CA ASN A 638 10.42 -8.54 1.43
C ASN A 638 10.74 -8.07 0.00
N SER A 639 10.48 -8.87 -1.03
CA SER A 639 10.73 -8.47 -2.42
C SER A 639 9.90 -9.31 -3.40
N ILE A 640 9.68 -8.77 -4.60
CA ILE A 640 9.04 -9.47 -5.71
C ILE A 640 10.11 -10.01 -6.66
N PRO A 641 10.33 -11.34 -6.73
CA PRO A 641 11.30 -11.93 -7.65
C PRO A 641 10.94 -11.65 -9.11
N SER A 642 11.94 -11.47 -9.98
CA SER A 642 11.73 -11.13 -11.39
C SER A 642 10.73 -12.03 -12.14
N PRO A 643 10.71 -13.37 -11.94
CA PRO A 643 9.69 -14.22 -12.57
C PRO A 643 8.26 -13.83 -12.18
N THR A 644 8.02 -13.56 -10.89
CA THR A 644 6.73 -13.11 -10.37
C THR A 644 6.40 -11.71 -10.85
N LYS A 645 7.37 -10.79 -10.82
CA LYS A 645 7.19 -9.40 -11.28
C LYS A 645 6.72 -9.35 -12.73
N SER A 646 7.25 -10.22 -13.59
CA SER A 646 6.84 -10.32 -15.00
C SER A 646 5.38 -10.76 -15.23
N LEU A 647 4.72 -11.33 -14.22
CA LEU A 647 3.32 -11.75 -14.30
C LEU A 647 2.35 -10.66 -13.84
N LEU A 648 2.80 -9.71 -13.02
CA LEU A 648 1.93 -8.73 -12.39
C LEU A 648 1.08 -7.98 -13.43
N PRO A 649 1.63 -7.40 -14.52
CA PRO A 649 0.84 -6.63 -15.49
C PRO A 649 -0.31 -7.39 -16.18
N SER A 650 -0.42 -8.71 -15.98
CA SER A 650 -1.52 -9.53 -16.49
C SER A 650 -2.81 -9.47 -15.67
N TYR A 651 -2.82 -8.78 -14.52
CA TYR A 651 -3.96 -8.74 -13.60
C TYR A 651 -4.31 -7.30 -13.22
N PRO A 652 -5.61 -6.93 -13.23
CA PRO A 652 -6.07 -5.60 -12.87
C PRO A 652 -6.37 -5.44 -11.36
N ALA A 653 -6.18 -6.50 -10.56
CA ALA A 653 -6.44 -6.48 -9.12
C ALA A 653 -5.62 -7.53 -8.38
N TYR A 654 -5.27 -7.24 -7.11
CA TYR A 654 -4.55 -8.18 -6.25
C TYR A 654 -5.14 -8.28 -4.84
N SER A 655 -4.88 -9.39 -4.16
CA SER A 655 -4.98 -9.48 -2.70
C SER A 655 -3.83 -10.27 -2.12
N ILE A 656 -3.37 -9.89 -0.93
CA ILE A 656 -2.26 -10.52 -0.23
C ILE A 656 -2.80 -11.46 0.85
N PHE A 657 -2.31 -12.70 0.86
CA PHE A 657 -2.47 -13.63 1.98
C PHE A 657 -1.30 -13.47 2.95
N GLY A 658 -1.61 -13.25 4.23
CA GLY A 658 -0.61 -13.20 5.30
C GLY A 658 -0.37 -11.80 5.87
N SER A 659 0.13 -11.77 7.11
CA SER A 659 0.37 -10.53 7.87
C SER A 659 1.54 -9.71 7.30
N LYS A 660 1.76 -8.50 7.83
CA LYS A 660 2.92 -7.64 7.49
C LYS A 660 4.27 -8.34 7.74
N GLY A 661 4.32 -9.35 8.62
CA GLY A 661 5.51 -10.17 8.84
C GLY A 661 5.69 -11.32 7.82
N ALA A 662 4.61 -11.76 7.15
CA ALA A 662 4.69 -12.77 6.10
C ALA A 662 5.03 -12.16 4.73
N ILE A 663 4.41 -11.02 4.43
CA ILE A 663 4.66 -10.19 3.24
C ILE A 663 4.76 -8.74 3.71
N THR A 664 5.92 -8.13 3.55
CA THR A 664 6.18 -6.76 4.02
C THR A 664 5.30 -5.74 3.30
N PRO A 665 5.13 -4.55 3.89
CA PRO A 665 4.51 -3.42 3.19
C PRO A 665 5.21 -3.05 1.87
N ASP A 666 6.52 -3.19 1.76
CA ASP A 666 7.27 -2.90 0.53
C ASP A 666 6.77 -3.73 -0.66
N VAL A 667 6.58 -5.04 -0.45
CA VAL A 667 6.00 -5.92 -1.47
C VAL A 667 4.59 -5.49 -1.84
N LYS A 668 3.78 -5.09 -0.84
CA LYS A 668 2.43 -4.59 -1.09
C LYS A 668 2.48 -3.34 -1.97
N PHE A 669 3.34 -2.38 -1.61
CA PHE A 669 3.52 -1.16 -2.37
C PHE A 669 3.97 -1.45 -3.81
N GLU A 670 4.93 -2.35 -4.02
CA GLU A 670 5.34 -2.77 -5.37
C GLU A 670 4.19 -3.40 -6.18
N VAL A 671 3.29 -4.15 -5.53
CA VAL A 671 2.09 -4.71 -6.17
C VAL A 671 1.10 -3.60 -6.51
N ASP A 672 0.85 -2.68 -5.59
CA ASP A 672 -0.08 -1.55 -5.79
C ASP A 672 0.42 -0.61 -6.90
N LEU A 673 1.74 -0.45 -7.07
CA LEU A 673 2.34 0.25 -8.21
C LEU A 673 1.99 -0.36 -9.57
N GLN A 674 1.63 -1.64 -9.65
CA GLN A 674 1.20 -2.27 -10.90
C GLN A 674 -0.27 -2.00 -11.24
N LEU A 675 -1.03 -1.43 -10.29
CA LEU A 675 -2.43 -1.04 -10.48
C LEU A 675 -2.57 0.42 -10.95
N LYS A 676 -1.47 1.17 -11.01
CA LYS A 676 -1.37 2.43 -11.76
C LYS A 676 -1.34 2.16 -13.25
#